data_AF-A0A915PJL1-F1
#
_entry.id   AF-A0A915PJL1-F1
#
_cell.length_a   1.000
_cell.length_b   1.000
_cell.length_c   1.000
_cell.angle_alpha   90.00
_cell.angle_beta   90.00
_cell.angle_gamma   90.00
#
_symmetry.space_group_name_H-M   'P 1'
#
loop_
_entity.id
_entity.type
_entity.pdbx_description
1 polymer ?
#
loop_
_entity_poly.entity_id
_entity_poly.type
_entity_poly.pdbx_seq_one_letter_code
_entity_poly.pdbx_strand_id
1 'polypeptide(L)'
;MTDGCESDVNNVLLLLLGCAVQGEQRGKFIERIKRMETDLQTALLNQIRKVAEEGDCVLNVESLELISENHQKATILAHLDSVIKERDTYASKLYEMSTERESDENSATTASSSMSSEVIRPTKLSEAKYGDRMPSPSAMERHGSVELASAKAELRKLRNMIEEREEMIAELKDEAEAREVSILKMQQERLQLVKDARAAKDYRDELECLQHKLANYDKLEADNGKLKEKLSELDFFKSRVSQLKEENELMQESCSVLEDQLEQCQRKVSNHLDMETKLADYQDQIRQYVDNITKDGEKIEHLLVENGRLERELKSEQQKSLALERKLECMNECQHGEDFGSLGSQIADDDKKRILELELENRKLKTKLENANDCDESGEVHAKLLRAEIELSEKKKECDMLSQQAQKFQMSLSQITSQYQKTYDLCSALVVERDLAQQNLQEARKKFSDFQNDFQQELGNDRTRTVSELEESLRVKDKIINGLLEKKTQTDEELKKLSGKEQMLAADNENLKNKLEQAEQTVCDLEKQKKLLESERNAQKATNEELEGRIEENKLQRMNMENVQKKLEACEKAVMECRSRINELESENRQLNQQLELELRKMDRLREDLVTAKSRCSDLISRLRSICVSIQLNGGKCEMQMMQSNYDSGDNDDNDDDERIITIIDDVIMKALTAARREADALRLQQHTQIAELNDLRQDIERLRRSESDLNESDDRVFLLQERIREMQQETSSKCSEVTSLKRELKELEQDAASRNKLHTELAKLQVSVRNLQLQEELLRQDNAEMQKQIRICEEEKSATKIDFESLQSMHSALLMDHDRLQTLHDMLSADYDRAKYDNTLLKIKLKNDKGTSEEVLNERRQLEELKLTLAEERERHDREVQVMRSDMISLRNNYEQVRKDNISLVRSAQLAEDELQKLRFAEQNQRSINERLIAQVDDLQRKLQARNLEIAELLQKIELFAHLNKTLEEESRTLDRQINRLLTQNQNFLTRTLNNKDSCGSEQRDFQEKLSSLRSHKEKLEGKIMEQFHMLDSKNVATKEKPTFVKRAAKALIPKNSGPHKSCMNGCGSILSSTERSINGGSIGEKSDYSAAEVMTTVAVEHNSSHTNDKVQRVIIPKHSTSFASDERSSVKSRTVAFRSRSSTPEIVLSFGSSLRDHISRSGRPNSFYDNVC
;
A
#
# COMPACT_ATOMS: atom_id res chain seq x y z
N MET A 1 -6.13 -4.50 73.87
CA MET A 1 -7.32 -5.12 73.24
C MET A 1 -7.15 -6.62 73.03
N THR A 2 -5.97 -7.11 72.63
CA THR A 2 -5.63 -8.55 72.56
C THR A 2 -6.01 -9.34 73.80
N ASP A 3 -5.63 -8.83 74.97
CA ASP A 3 -5.69 -9.53 76.27
C ASP A 3 -7.13 -9.82 76.71
N GLY A 4 -8.10 -8.99 76.27
CA GLY A 4 -9.52 -9.22 76.48
C GLY A 4 -10.02 -10.44 75.69
N CYS A 5 -9.73 -10.49 74.39
CA CYS A 5 -10.12 -11.61 73.55
C CYS A 5 -9.52 -12.95 74.02
N GLU A 6 -8.29 -12.95 74.55
CA GLU A 6 -7.67 -14.17 75.08
C GLU A 6 -8.30 -14.60 76.43
N SER A 7 -8.69 -13.66 77.28
CA SER A 7 -9.54 -13.93 78.45
C SER A 7 -10.89 -14.55 78.03
N ASP A 8 -11.59 -13.91 77.09
CA ASP A 8 -12.95 -14.30 76.70
C ASP A 8 -12.98 -15.67 75.99
N VAL A 9 -11.99 -15.95 75.14
CA VAL A 9 -11.82 -17.28 74.53
C VAL A 9 -11.52 -18.35 75.59
N ASN A 10 -10.69 -18.06 76.60
CA ASN A 10 -10.47 -18.99 77.71
C ASN A 10 -11.76 -19.22 78.52
N ASN A 11 -12.55 -18.19 78.79
CA ASN A 11 -13.83 -18.30 79.51
C ASN A 11 -14.84 -19.16 78.73
N VAL A 12 -14.96 -18.97 77.42
CA VAL A 12 -15.81 -19.81 76.55
C VAL A 12 -15.32 -21.26 76.51
N LEU A 13 -14.00 -21.48 76.46
CA LEU A 13 -13.41 -22.82 76.51
C LEU A 13 -13.65 -23.52 77.86
N LEU A 14 -13.55 -22.81 79.00
CA LEU A 14 -13.91 -23.36 80.32
C LEU A 14 -15.40 -23.70 80.40
N LEU A 15 -16.28 -22.85 79.86
CA LEU A 15 -17.73 -23.10 79.83
C LEU A 15 -18.06 -24.37 79.03
N LEU A 16 -17.52 -24.49 77.82
CA LEU A 16 -17.70 -25.69 76.97
C LEU A 16 -17.14 -26.96 77.64
N LEU A 17 -15.99 -26.85 78.32
CA LEU A 17 -15.38 -27.95 79.06
C LEU A 17 -16.23 -28.36 80.28
N GLY A 18 -16.83 -27.40 80.99
CA GLY A 18 -17.80 -27.62 82.06
C GLY A 18 -19.03 -28.38 81.56
N CYS A 19 -19.68 -27.88 80.50
CA CYS A 19 -20.82 -28.55 79.85
C CYS A 19 -20.48 -29.98 79.41
N ALA A 20 -19.29 -30.23 78.86
CA ALA A 20 -18.85 -31.55 78.41
C ALA A 20 -18.56 -32.54 79.56
N VAL A 21 -18.20 -32.07 80.75
CA VAL A 21 -17.85 -32.89 81.93
C VAL A 21 -19.04 -33.09 82.87
N GLN A 22 -19.94 -32.11 82.96
CA GLN A 22 -21.16 -32.18 83.78
C GLN A 22 -22.36 -32.79 83.01
N GLY A 23 -22.40 -32.65 81.68
CA GLY A 23 -23.48 -33.20 80.85
C GLY A 23 -23.51 -34.73 80.77
N GLU A 24 -24.67 -35.28 80.39
CA GLU A 24 -24.97 -36.73 80.41
C GLU A 24 -23.95 -37.59 79.66
N GLN A 25 -23.35 -37.06 78.58
CA GLN A 25 -22.38 -37.79 77.75
C GLN A 25 -20.92 -37.73 78.27
N ARG A 26 -20.68 -37.25 79.51
CA ARG A 26 -19.33 -37.10 80.10
C ARG A 26 -18.42 -38.33 79.96
N GLY A 27 -18.98 -39.54 79.97
CA GLY A 27 -18.22 -40.77 79.78
C GLY A 27 -17.46 -40.82 78.45
N LYS A 28 -18.07 -40.33 77.37
CA LYS A 28 -17.44 -40.26 76.03
C LYS A 28 -16.32 -39.21 75.99
N PHE A 29 -16.51 -38.07 76.66
CA PHE A 29 -15.49 -37.02 76.77
C PHE A 29 -14.30 -37.47 77.63
N ILE A 30 -14.56 -38.13 78.77
CA ILE A 30 -13.51 -38.72 79.62
C ILE A 30 -12.72 -39.79 78.84
N GLU A 31 -13.38 -40.63 78.04
CA GLU A 31 -12.68 -41.56 77.16
C GLU A 31 -11.86 -40.86 76.07
N ARG A 32 -12.37 -39.78 75.46
CA ARG A 32 -11.65 -39.04 74.43
C ARG A 32 -10.40 -38.36 75.01
N ILE A 33 -10.52 -37.72 76.18
CA ILE A 33 -9.41 -37.08 76.91
C ILE A 33 -8.35 -38.11 77.32
N LYS A 34 -8.75 -39.32 77.74
CA LYS A 34 -7.82 -40.45 78.03
C LYS A 34 -7.09 -41.00 76.80
N ARG A 35 -7.42 -40.55 75.59
CA ARG A 35 -6.76 -40.93 74.32
C ARG A 35 -5.91 -39.78 73.74
N MET A 36 -5.75 -38.67 74.47
CA MET A 36 -4.90 -37.53 74.08
C MET A 36 -3.48 -37.68 74.67
N GLU A 37 -2.54 -36.85 74.22
CA GLU A 37 -1.18 -36.81 74.77
C GLU A 37 -1.17 -36.37 76.24
N THR A 38 -0.24 -36.89 77.03
CA THR A 38 -0.20 -36.74 78.50
C THR A 38 -0.18 -35.30 78.98
N ASP A 39 0.48 -34.43 78.24
CA ASP A 39 0.72 -33.04 78.64
C ASP A 39 -0.57 -32.22 78.44
N LEU A 40 -1.24 -32.45 77.31
CA LEU A 40 -2.57 -31.90 77.02
C LEU A 40 -3.65 -32.51 77.93
N GLN A 41 -3.56 -33.81 78.23
CA GLN A 41 -4.42 -34.48 79.22
C GLN A 41 -4.24 -33.86 80.61
N THR A 42 -3.01 -33.51 81.00
CA THR A 42 -2.69 -32.88 82.29
C THR A 42 -3.16 -31.42 82.33
N ALA A 43 -2.97 -30.66 81.25
CA ALA A 43 -3.51 -29.31 81.11
C ALA A 43 -5.05 -29.30 81.21
N LEU A 44 -5.73 -30.18 80.47
CA LEU A 44 -7.18 -30.36 80.55
C LEU A 44 -7.62 -30.83 81.94
N LEU A 45 -6.92 -31.77 82.58
CA LEU A 45 -7.22 -32.18 83.96
C LEU A 45 -7.09 -31.03 84.96
N ASN A 46 -6.13 -30.12 84.78
CA ASN A 46 -6.01 -28.94 85.62
C ASN A 46 -7.15 -27.94 85.38
N GLN A 47 -7.58 -27.69 84.13
CA GLN A 47 -8.74 -26.83 83.86
C GLN A 47 -10.06 -27.47 84.31
N ILE A 48 -10.22 -28.79 84.15
CA ILE A 48 -11.35 -29.55 84.71
C ILE A 48 -11.34 -29.46 86.25
N ARG A 49 -10.17 -29.51 86.90
CA ARG A 49 -10.06 -29.28 88.34
C ARG A 49 -10.55 -27.89 88.72
N LYS A 50 -10.20 -26.84 87.98
CA LYS A 50 -10.76 -25.50 88.23
C LYS A 50 -12.29 -25.51 88.19
N VAL A 51 -12.88 -26.08 87.15
CA VAL A 51 -14.34 -26.16 86.97
C VAL A 51 -15.04 -27.15 87.94
N ALA A 52 -14.29 -28.01 88.65
CA ALA A 52 -14.86 -29.01 89.57
C ALA A 52 -14.55 -28.78 91.07
N GLU A 53 -13.48 -28.04 91.38
CA GLU A 53 -12.93 -27.87 92.74
C GLU A 53 -12.67 -26.38 93.10
N GLU A 54 -12.42 -25.49 92.13
CA GLU A 54 -12.24 -24.04 92.36
C GLU A 54 -13.57 -23.29 92.07
N GLY A 55 -14.37 -23.08 93.13
CA GLY A 55 -15.77 -22.61 93.01
C GLY A 55 -16.01 -21.23 92.38
N ASP A 56 -14.97 -20.44 92.10
CA ASP A 56 -15.10 -19.13 91.45
C ASP A 56 -15.58 -19.22 89.98
N CYS A 57 -15.39 -20.38 89.33
CA CYS A 57 -15.73 -20.59 87.92
C CYS A 57 -17.11 -21.24 87.69
N VAL A 58 -17.87 -21.60 88.75
CA VAL A 58 -19.15 -22.33 88.63
C VAL A 58 -20.24 -21.72 89.50
N LEU A 59 -21.28 -21.23 88.84
CA LEU A 59 -22.53 -20.77 89.47
C LEU A 59 -23.32 -21.98 89.99
N ASN A 60 -23.03 -22.42 91.23
CA ASN A 60 -23.90 -23.39 91.90
C ASN A 60 -25.23 -22.72 92.30
N VAL A 61 -26.31 -23.08 91.61
CA VAL A 61 -27.65 -22.48 91.77
C VAL A 61 -28.15 -22.61 93.22
N GLU A 62 -27.94 -23.76 93.86
CA GLU A 62 -28.32 -23.99 95.26
C GLU A 62 -27.55 -23.10 96.26
N SER A 63 -26.33 -22.67 95.91
CA SER A 63 -25.56 -21.73 96.75
C SER A 63 -26.04 -20.28 96.63
N LEU A 64 -26.79 -19.96 95.57
CA LEU A 64 -27.29 -18.63 95.29
C LEU A 64 -28.64 -18.34 95.97
N GLU A 65 -29.42 -19.37 96.31
CA GLU A 65 -30.64 -19.23 97.13
C GLU A 65 -30.34 -18.83 98.59
N LEU A 66 -29.16 -19.19 99.10
CA LEU A 66 -28.78 -19.03 100.52
C LEU A 66 -28.07 -17.71 100.86
N ILE A 67 -27.72 -16.86 99.89
CA ILE A 67 -26.99 -15.59 100.10
C ILE A 67 -27.83 -14.39 99.61
N SER A 68 -29.04 -14.27 100.15
CA SER A 68 -30.03 -13.26 99.75
C SER A 68 -29.96 -11.99 100.61
N GLU A 69 -29.01 -11.11 100.31
CA GLU A 69 -28.97 -9.72 100.81
C GLU A 69 -28.91 -8.66 99.69
N ASN A 70 -28.70 -9.06 98.43
CA ASN A 70 -28.55 -8.13 97.29
C ASN A 70 -29.66 -8.32 96.24
N HIS A 71 -30.59 -7.35 96.18
CA HIS A 71 -31.81 -7.44 95.37
C HIS A 71 -31.54 -7.70 93.88
N GLN A 72 -30.53 -7.03 93.30
CA GLN A 72 -30.13 -7.23 91.89
C GLN A 72 -29.72 -8.67 91.57
N LYS A 73 -29.08 -9.38 92.52
CA LYS A 73 -28.72 -10.80 92.32
C LYS A 73 -29.97 -11.68 92.28
N ALA A 74 -30.96 -11.42 93.14
CA ALA A 74 -32.24 -12.11 93.11
C ALA A 74 -33.00 -11.88 91.78
N THR A 75 -32.97 -10.65 91.24
CA THR A 75 -33.55 -10.35 89.92
C THR A 75 -32.86 -11.13 88.79
N ILE A 76 -31.53 -11.18 88.79
CA ILE A 76 -30.75 -11.94 87.79
C ILE A 76 -31.01 -13.45 87.90
N LEU A 77 -31.15 -13.97 89.13
CA LEU A 77 -31.49 -15.39 89.38
C LEU A 77 -32.90 -15.73 88.88
N ALA A 78 -33.90 -14.89 89.16
CA ALA A 78 -35.25 -15.07 88.65
C ALA A 78 -35.30 -15.02 87.11
N HIS A 79 -34.50 -14.15 86.49
CA HIS A 79 -34.40 -14.09 85.03
C HIS A 79 -33.68 -15.32 84.44
N LEU A 80 -32.63 -15.84 85.09
CA LEU A 80 -31.94 -17.06 84.69
C LEU A 80 -32.85 -18.30 84.82
N ASP A 81 -33.60 -18.41 85.92
CA ASP A 81 -34.59 -19.46 86.13
C ASP A 81 -35.72 -19.40 85.07
N SER A 82 -36.22 -18.20 84.74
CA SER A 82 -37.15 -18.01 83.62
C SER A 82 -36.56 -18.48 82.28
N VAL A 83 -35.32 -18.09 81.97
CA VAL A 83 -34.64 -18.48 80.71
C VAL A 83 -34.32 -19.97 80.66
N ILE A 84 -34.03 -20.62 81.80
CA ILE A 84 -33.86 -22.07 81.89
C ILE A 84 -35.21 -22.78 81.65
N LYS A 85 -36.30 -22.29 82.26
CA LYS A 85 -37.66 -22.81 82.04
C LYS A 85 -38.14 -22.60 80.60
N GLU A 86 -37.83 -21.47 79.98
CA GLU A 86 -38.09 -21.22 78.56
C GLU A 86 -37.27 -22.18 77.69
N ARG A 87 -35.94 -22.30 77.91
CA ARG A 87 -35.06 -23.25 77.22
C ARG A 87 -35.62 -24.67 77.29
N ASP A 88 -36.03 -25.11 78.48
CA ASP A 88 -36.52 -26.47 78.70
C ASP A 88 -37.91 -26.67 78.10
N THR A 89 -38.76 -25.64 78.11
CA THR A 89 -40.04 -25.63 77.37
C THR A 89 -39.80 -25.73 75.86
N TYR A 90 -38.84 -24.98 75.31
CA TYR A 90 -38.46 -25.09 73.89
C TYR A 90 -37.84 -26.44 73.57
N ALA A 91 -37.02 -27.01 74.46
CA ALA A 91 -36.43 -28.34 74.30
C ALA A 91 -37.50 -29.45 74.30
N SER A 92 -38.44 -29.42 75.25
CA SER A 92 -39.61 -30.32 75.25
C SER A 92 -40.44 -30.16 73.98
N LYS A 93 -40.67 -28.93 73.52
CA LYS A 93 -41.48 -28.67 72.32
C LYS A 93 -40.79 -29.09 71.02
N LEU A 94 -39.46 -28.99 70.96
CA LEU A 94 -38.65 -29.58 69.88
C LEU A 94 -38.69 -31.12 69.94
N TYR A 95 -38.70 -31.70 71.15
CA TYR A 95 -38.84 -33.15 71.34
C TYR A 95 -40.21 -33.63 70.85
N GLU A 96 -41.30 -32.97 71.26
CA GLU A 96 -42.67 -33.17 70.77
C GLU A 96 -42.70 -33.10 69.23
N MET A 97 -42.23 -31.99 68.64
CA MET A 97 -42.16 -31.81 67.17
C MET A 97 -41.33 -32.90 66.45
N SER A 98 -40.31 -33.48 67.10
CA SER A 98 -39.55 -34.60 66.52
C SER A 98 -40.32 -35.93 66.61
N THR A 99 -41.02 -36.19 67.72
CA THR A 99 -41.90 -37.36 67.83
C THR A 99 -43.15 -37.28 66.93
N GLU A 100 -43.67 -36.08 66.68
CA GLU A 100 -44.74 -35.87 65.68
C GLU A 100 -44.25 -36.24 64.27
N ARG A 101 -43.02 -35.85 63.88
CA ARG A 101 -42.42 -36.24 62.59
C ARG A 101 -42.26 -37.75 62.44
N GLU A 102 -41.74 -38.44 63.46
CA GLU A 102 -41.64 -39.92 63.44
C GLU A 102 -43.02 -40.60 63.37
N SER A 103 -44.09 -39.95 63.85
CA SER A 103 -45.45 -40.50 63.78
C SER A 103 -46.10 -40.38 62.39
N ASP A 104 -45.85 -39.28 61.65
CA ASP A 104 -46.44 -39.02 60.33
C ASP A 104 -45.69 -39.75 59.17
N GLU A 105 -44.43 -40.16 59.35
CA GLU A 105 -43.66 -40.89 58.32
C GLU A 105 -44.26 -42.25 57.91
N ASN A 106 -45.15 -42.84 58.73
CA ASN A 106 -45.82 -44.10 58.43
C ASN A 106 -46.94 -44.00 57.36
N SER A 107 -47.07 -42.89 56.61
CA SER A 107 -48.12 -42.74 55.57
C SER A 107 -47.75 -41.94 54.31
N ALA A 108 -46.50 -42.05 53.83
CA ALA A 108 -46.15 -41.63 52.46
C ALA A 108 -45.20 -42.61 51.77
N THR A 109 -45.59 -43.10 50.58
CA THR A 109 -44.75 -44.00 49.76
C THR A 109 -44.10 -43.27 48.60
N THR A 110 -42.78 -43.04 48.66
CA THR A 110 -41.84 -43.24 47.53
C THR A 110 -40.38 -43.21 48.01
N ALA A 111 -39.48 -43.82 47.23
CA ALA A 111 -38.05 -44.00 47.57
C ALA A 111 -37.22 -42.71 47.27
N SER A 112 -35.94 -42.57 47.65
CA SER A 112 -34.91 -43.62 47.83
C SER A 112 -33.64 -43.19 48.57
N SER A 113 -33.05 -44.14 49.31
CA SER A 113 -31.59 -44.32 49.60
C SER A 113 -30.86 -43.27 50.48
N SER A 114 -29.95 -43.64 51.40
CA SER A 114 -29.46 -44.97 51.88
C SER A 114 -28.59 -44.82 53.15
N MET A 115 -28.32 -45.95 53.85
CA MET A 115 -27.26 -46.23 54.87
C MET A 115 -27.60 -46.24 56.39
N SER A 116 -28.16 -47.37 56.83
CA SER A 116 -27.58 -48.30 57.85
C SER A 116 -27.50 -47.98 59.37
N SER A 117 -27.69 -49.05 60.17
CA SER A 117 -27.32 -49.24 61.61
C SER A 117 -28.27 -48.57 62.65
N GLU A 118 -28.77 -49.22 63.72
CA GLU A 118 -28.87 -50.66 64.04
C GLU A 118 -29.95 -50.97 65.10
N VAL A 119 -30.35 -52.24 65.16
CA VAL A 119 -31.28 -52.94 66.06
C VAL A 119 -31.40 -52.41 67.50
N ILE A 120 -32.64 -52.22 67.98
CA ILE A 120 -33.19 -52.86 69.21
C ILE A 120 -34.74 -52.87 69.18
N ARG A 121 -35.34 -54.03 69.48
CA ARG A 121 -36.73 -54.18 69.97
C ARG A 121 -36.65 -54.60 71.44
N PRO A 122 -37.63 -54.26 72.29
CA PRO A 122 -38.40 -55.39 72.86
C PRO A 122 -39.90 -55.13 73.17
N THR A 123 -40.65 -56.24 73.14
CA THR A 123 -41.85 -56.57 73.95
C THR A 123 -42.96 -55.55 74.25
N LYS A 124 -44.07 -55.72 73.50
CA LYS A 124 -45.45 -56.00 73.99
C LYS A 124 -45.74 -55.89 75.50
N LEU A 125 -46.85 -55.24 75.84
CA LEU A 125 -47.75 -55.65 76.93
C LEU A 125 -49.23 -55.66 76.47
N SER A 126 -49.86 -56.80 76.70
CA SER A 126 -51.26 -57.07 77.13
C SER A 126 -52.40 -56.07 76.85
N GLU A 127 -53.29 -56.51 75.95
CA GLU A 127 -54.71 -56.85 76.21
C GLU A 127 -55.67 -55.85 76.90
N ALA A 128 -56.73 -55.50 76.16
CA ALA A 128 -58.12 -55.71 76.60
C ALA A 128 -59.07 -55.82 75.39
N LYS A 129 -60.00 -56.79 75.40
CA LYS A 129 -61.13 -56.82 74.47
C LYS A 129 -62.32 -56.14 75.13
N TYR A 130 -62.77 -55.01 74.59
CA TYR A 130 -64.20 -54.69 74.56
C TYR A 130 -64.56 -54.17 73.17
N GLY A 131 -65.60 -54.75 72.58
CA GLY A 131 -66.15 -54.25 71.34
C GLY A 131 -67.22 -53.24 71.65
N ASP A 132 -67.03 -52.00 71.20
CA ASP A 132 -68.14 -51.07 71.00
C ASP A 132 -68.15 -50.63 69.53
N ARG A 133 -69.34 -50.34 69.01
CA ARG A 133 -69.48 -49.74 67.69
C ARG A 133 -69.25 -48.25 67.85
N MET A 134 -68.10 -47.76 67.37
CA MET A 134 -67.91 -46.32 67.13
C MET A 134 -69.17 -45.75 66.47
N PRO A 135 -69.86 -44.78 67.09
CA PRO A 135 -71.05 -44.18 66.51
C PRO A 135 -70.72 -43.63 65.12
N SER A 136 -71.68 -43.70 64.19
CA SER A 136 -71.51 -42.99 62.92
C SER A 136 -71.37 -41.50 63.25
N PRO A 137 -70.28 -40.82 62.85
CA PRO A 137 -69.95 -39.51 63.36
C PRO A 137 -71.10 -38.54 63.14
N SER A 138 -71.38 -37.74 64.17
CA SER A 138 -72.48 -36.78 64.17
C SER A 138 -72.36 -35.81 62.99
N ALA A 139 -73.46 -35.14 62.65
CA ALA A 139 -73.43 -34.12 61.60
C ALA A 139 -72.38 -33.02 61.92
N MET A 140 -72.20 -32.70 63.21
CA MET A 140 -71.20 -31.73 63.70
C MET A 140 -69.76 -32.22 63.47
N GLU A 141 -69.44 -33.45 63.87
CA GLU A 141 -68.09 -34.02 63.69
C GLU A 141 -67.73 -34.20 62.22
N ARG A 142 -68.71 -34.56 61.37
CA ARG A 142 -68.50 -34.62 59.91
C ARG A 142 -68.29 -33.23 59.30
N HIS A 143 -69.01 -32.21 59.77
CA HIS A 143 -68.81 -30.82 59.32
C HIS A 143 -67.40 -30.32 59.69
N GLY A 144 -67.00 -30.47 60.96
CA GLY A 144 -65.67 -30.07 61.43
C GLY A 144 -64.54 -30.88 60.76
N SER A 145 -64.78 -32.16 60.43
CA SER A 145 -63.83 -32.96 59.65
C SER A 145 -63.63 -32.43 58.23
N VAL A 146 -64.68 -31.93 57.58
CA VAL A 146 -64.60 -31.31 56.24
C VAL A 146 -63.93 -29.94 56.30
N GLU A 147 -64.21 -29.12 57.31
CA GLU A 147 -63.54 -27.83 57.52
C GLU A 147 -62.04 -28.03 57.81
N LEU A 148 -61.69 -28.98 58.69
CA LEU A 148 -60.31 -29.35 58.97
C LEU A 148 -59.59 -29.92 57.74
N ALA A 149 -60.29 -30.68 56.89
CA ALA A 149 -59.74 -31.13 55.61
C ALA A 149 -59.53 -29.96 54.63
N SER A 150 -60.43 -28.98 54.60
CA SER A 150 -60.29 -27.76 53.80
C SER A 150 -59.09 -26.93 54.25
N ALA A 151 -58.98 -26.66 55.55
CA ALA A 151 -57.85 -25.94 56.14
C ALA A 151 -56.51 -26.68 55.90
N LYS A 152 -56.49 -28.01 56.01
CA LYS A 152 -55.30 -28.81 55.65
C LYS A 152 -54.98 -28.77 54.15
N ALA A 153 -55.97 -28.62 53.27
CA ALA A 153 -55.75 -28.44 51.84
C ALA A 153 -55.22 -27.03 51.50
N GLU A 154 -55.69 -25.99 52.20
CA GLU A 154 -55.17 -24.62 52.07
C GLU A 154 -53.75 -24.50 52.61
N LEU A 155 -53.44 -25.11 53.76
CA LEU A 155 -52.07 -25.18 54.28
C LEU A 155 -51.10 -25.90 53.34
N ARG A 156 -51.55 -26.94 52.61
CA ARG A 156 -50.73 -27.54 51.53
C ARG A 156 -50.49 -26.56 50.39
N LYS A 157 -51.54 -25.92 49.85
CA LYS A 157 -51.40 -24.89 48.79
C LYS A 157 -50.44 -23.78 49.19
N LEU A 158 -50.52 -23.30 50.43
CA LEU A 158 -49.62 -22.25 50.94
C LEU A 158 -48.17 -22.74 51.10
N ARG A 159 -47.94 -24.01 51.47
CA ARG A 159 -46.59 -24.62 51.48
C ARG A 159 -46.02 -24.74 50.08
N ASN A 160 -46.77 -25.33 49.13
CA ASN A 160 -46.40 -25.38 47.72
C ASN A 160 -46.07 -23.99 47.17
N MET A 161 -46.88 -22.96 47.46
CA MET A 161 -46.62 -21.58 47.05
C MET A 161 -45.43 -20.90 47.76
N ILE A 162 -44.95 -21.45 48.89
CA ILE A 162 -43.72 -21.01 49.55
C ILE A 162 -42.52 -21.72 48.92
N GLU A 163 -42.62 -23.05 48.72
CA GLU A 163 -41.62 -23.87 48.03
C GLU A 163 -41.32 -23.33 46.61
N GLU A 164 -42.36 -23.10 45.80
CA GLU A 164 -42.27 -22.45 44.47
C GLU A 164 -41.60 -21.07 44.51
N ARG A 165 -41.76 -20.32 45.62
CA ARG A 165 -41.13 -19.00 45.80
C ARG A 165 -39.70 -19.09 46.29
N GLU A 166 -39.37 -20.08 47.12
CA GLU A 166 -38.01 -20.36 47.56
C GLU A 166 -37.15 -20.85 46.40
N GLU A 167 -37.71 -21.67 45.50
CA GLU A 167 -37.10 -22.04 44.21
C GLU A 167 -36.85 -20.80 43.32
N MET A 168 -37.86 -19.96 43.07
CA MET A 168 -37.66 -18.71 42.31
C MET A 168 -36.63 -17.75 42.96
N ILE A 169 -36.56 -17.71 44.29
CA ILE A 169 -35.56 -16.90 45.02
C ILE A 169 -34.16 -17.51 44.90
N ALA A 170 -34.02 -18.84 44.77
CA ALA A 170 -32.75 -19.48 44.49
C ALA A 170 -32.30 -19.19 43.04
N GLU A 171 -33.17 -19.38 42.04
CA GLU A 171 -32.85 -19.07 40.65
C GLU A 171 -32.41 -17.61 40.46
N LEU A 172 -33.10 -16.66 41.10
CA LEU A 172 -32.75 -15.23 41.03
C LEU A 172 -31.44 -14.89 41.76
N LYS A 173 -31.01 -15.68 42.76
CA LYS A 173 -29.69 -15.54 43.40
C LYS A 173 -28.58 -16.08 42.50
N ASP A 174 -28.75 -17.29 41.97
CA ASP A 174 -27.79 -17.89 41.03
C ASP A 174 -27.60 -16.99 39.80
N GLU A 175 -28.67 -16.40 39.28
CA GLU A 175 -28.61 -15.45 38.16
C GLU A 175 -28.04 -14.06 38.57
N ALA A 176 -28.06 -13.70 39.85
CA ALA A 176 -27.36 -12.51 40.36
C ALA A 176 -25.86 -12.77 40.51
N GLU A 177 -25.46 -13.88 41.13
CA GLU A 177 -24.05 -14.29 41.27
C GLU A 177 -23.39 -14.48 39.90
N ALA A 178 -24.08 -15.09 38.93
CA ALA A 178 -23.61 -15.20 37.55
C ALA A 178 -23.39 -13.83 36.88
N ARG A 179 -24.24 -12.84 37.16
CA ARG A 179 -24.05 -11.45 36.69
C ARG A 179 -22.88 -10.77 37.39
N GLU A 180 -22.68 -10.95 38.70
CA GLU A 180 -21.53 -10.40 39.42
C GLU A 180 -20.20 -10.95 38.90
N VAL A 181 -20.11 -12.27 38.69
CA VAL A 181 -18.93 -12.92 38.06
C VAL A 181 -18.69 -12.40 36.64
N SER A 182 -19.74 -12.10 35.88
CA SER A 182 -19.64 -11.47 34.56
C SER A 182 -19.12 -10.02 34.65
N ILE A 183 -19.66 -9.23 35.57
CA ILE A 183 -19.24 -7.84 35.82
C ILE A 183 -17.77 -7.80 36.25
N LEU A 184 -17.31 -8.71 37.11
CA LEU A 184 -15.91 -8.81 37.53
C LEU A 184 -14.97 -9.12 36.35
N LYS A 185 -15.36 -10.02 35.43
CA LYS A 185 -14.60 -10.28 34.18
C LYS A 185 -14.51 -9.02 33.31
N MET A 186 -15.63 -8.35 33.05
CA MET A 186 -15.65 -7.10 32.28
C MET A 186 -14.80 -5.99 32.93
N GLN A 187 -14.76 -5.92 34.27
CA GLN A 187 -13.88 -5.00 35.00
C GLN A 187 -12.40 -5.38 34.85
N GLN A 188 -12.05 -6.67 34.90
CA GLN A 188 -10.70 -7.17 34.68
C GLN A 188 -10.21 -6.93 33.24
N GLU A 189 -11.07 -7.16 32.24
CA GLU A 189 -10.80 -6.88 30.82
C GLU A 189 -10.60 -5.37 30.59
N ARG A 190 -11.47 -4.51 31.14
CA ARG A 190 -11.29 -3.05 31.13
C ARG A 190 -9.96 -2.64 31.77
N LEU A 191 -9.59 -3.25 32.90
CA LEU A 191 -8.30 -2.98 33.54
C LEU A 191 -7.10 -3.45 32.71
N GLN A 192 -7.25 -4.47 31.86
CA GLN A 192 -6.21 -4.90 30.93
C GLN A 192 -6.10 -3.94 29.73
N LEU A 193 -7.22 -3.64 29.06
CA LEU A 193 -7.30 -2.62 28.00
C LEU A 193 -6.70 -1.26 28.43
N VAL A 194 -6.89 -0.84 29.69
CA VAL A 194 -6.29 0.40 30.22
C VAL A 194 -4.77 0.30 30.43
N LYS A 195 -4.20 -0.90 30.66
CA LYS A 195 -2.73 -1.10 30.65
C LYS A 195 -2.20 -1.08 29.22
N ASP A 196 -2.88 -1.77 28.32
CA ASP A 196 -2.45 -1.91 26.92
C ASP A 196 -2.51 -0.56 26.19
N ALA A 197 -3.54 0.25 26.46
CA ALA A 197 -3.64 1.62 25.96
C ALA A 197 -2.57 2.58 26.53
N ARG A 198 -2.06 2.32 27.75
CA ARG A 198 -0.90 3.05 28.31
C ARG A 198 0.39 2.63 27.63
N ALA A 199 0.68 1.33 27.53
CA ALA A 199 1.85 0.85 26.79
C ALA A 199 1.86 1.34 25.33
N ALA A 200 0.70 1.36 24.67
CA ALA A 200 0.53 1.92 23.33
C ALA A 200 0.65 3.45 23.27
N LYS A 201 0.59 4.18 24.39
CA LYS A 201 1.01 5.58 24.49
C LYS A 201 2.53 5.66 24.68
N ASP A 202 3.08 4.93 25.63
CA ASP A 202 4.52 4.92 25.95
C ASP A 202 5.37 4.62 24.69
N TYR A 203 4.96 3.64 23.87
CA TYR A 203 5.61 3.34 22.58
C TYR A 203 5.41 4.43 21.50
N ARG A 204 4.32 5.22 21.54
CA ARG A 204 4.15 6.37 20.62
C ARG A 204 5.07 7.53 21.04
N ASP A 205 5.15 7.82 22.34
CA ASP A 205 6.05 8.83 22.88
C ASP A 205 7.52 8.47 22.56
N GLU A 206 7.90 7.19 22.66
CA GLU A 206 9.21 6.67 22.23
C GLU A 206 9.43 6.81 20.70
N LEU A 207 8.44 6.46 19.88
CA LEU A 207 8.51 6.63 18.42
C LEU A 207 8.65 8.11 18.01
N GLU A 208 7.94 9.05 18.65
CA GLU A 208 8.10 10.49 18.42
C GLU A 208 9.51 10.97 18.81
N CYS A 209 10.06 10.48 19.93
CA CYS A 209 11.43 10.74 20.34
C CYS A 209 12.47 10.19 19.33
N LEU A 210 12.19 9.03 18.72
CA LEU A 210 13.04 8.44 17.68
C LEU A 210 12.91 9.15 16.34
N GLN A 211 11.70 9.60 15.96
CA GLN A 211 11.49 10.44 14.78
C GLN A 211 12.22 11.78 14.88
N HIS A 212 12.22 12.42 16.05
CA HIS A 212 13.02 13.65 16.25
C HIS A 212 14.54 13.37 16.20
N LYS A 213 15.00 12.20 16.64
CA LYS A 213 16.42 11.80 16.46
C LYS A 213 16.74 11.57 14.98
N LEU A 214 15.90 10.84 14.24
CA LEU A 214 16.04 10.59 12.81
C LEU A 214 16.10 11.91 12.03
N ALA A 215 15.12 12.80 12.24
CA ALA A 215 15.07 14.12 11.63
C ALA A 215 16.24 15.05 12.03
N ASN A 216 17.07 14.69 13.02
CA ASN A 216 18.35 15.35 13.29
C ASN A 216 19.53 14.67 12.59
N TYR A 217 19.51 13.34 12.43
CA TYR A 217 20.46 12.63 11.56
C TYR A 217 20.30 13.07 10.10
N ASP A 218 19.08 13.20 9.58
CA ASP A 218 18.81 13.67 8.20
C ASP A 218 19.43 15.06 7.93
N LYS A 219 19.39 15.95 8.93
CA LYS A 219 20.02 17.29 8.86
C LYS A 219 21.55 17.17 8.85
N LEU A 220 22.12 16.36 9.74
CA LEU A 220 23.56 16.12 9.82
C LEU A 220 24.10 15.44 8.56
N GLU A 221 23.33 14.54 7.93
CA GLU A 221 23.68 13.94 6.64
C GLU A 221 23.59 14.95 5.49
N ALA A 222 22.54 15.79 5.45
CA ALA A 222 22.45 16.87 4.47
C ALA A 222 23.60 17.89 4.60
N ASP A 223 24.01 18.25 5.82
CA ASP A 223 25.15 19.14 6.05
C ASP A 223 26.50 18.45 5.75
N ASN A 224 26.63 17.14 5.99
CA ASN A 224 27.77 16.33 5.56
C ASN A 224 27.85 16.28 4.01
N GLY A 225 26.70 16.20 3.32
CA GLY A 225 26.59 16.36 1.87
C GLY A 225 27.18 17.69 1.39
N LYS A 226 26.68 18.82 1.92
CA LYS A 226 27.20 20.17 1.61
C LYS A 226 28.70 20.32 1.90
N LEU A 227 29.21 19.66 2.94
CA LEU A 227 30.64 19.68 3.26
C LEU A 227 31.48 18.85 2.27
N LYS A 228 30.96 17.73 1.75
CA LYS A 228 31.59 16.97 0.65
C LYS A 228 31.59 17.75 -0.66
N GLU A 229 30.48 18.43 -0.97
CA GLU A 229 30.37 19.31 -2.15
C GLU A 229 31.44 20.41 -2.08
N LYS A 230 31.51 21.16 -0.97
CA LYS A 230 32.55 22.18 -0.74
C LYS A 230 33.97 21.63 -0.79
N LEU A 231 34.20 20.39 -0.33
CA LEU A 231 35.50 19.74 -0.41
C LEU A 231 35.88 19.43 -1.88
N SER A 232 34.92 18.98 -2.70
CA SER A 232 35.12 18.77 -4.14
C SER A 232 35.30 20.08 -4.92
N GLU A 233 34.64 21.17 -4.52
CA GLU A 233 34.88 22.51 -5.05
C GLU A 233 36.31 22.98 -4.71
N LEU A 234 36.77 22.77 -3.47
CA LEU A 234 38.13 23.10 -3.05
C LEU A 234 39.18 22.31 -3.81
N ASP A 235 38.97 21.00 -4.05
CA ASP A 235 39.89 20.20 -4.87
C ASP A 235 39.85 20.60 -6.35
N PHE A 236 38.69 21.02 -6.90
CA PHE A 236 38.62 21.62 -8.24
C PHE A 236 39.42 22.93 -8.33
N PHE A 237 39.22 23.87 -7.40
CA PHE A 237 39.98 25.14 -7.39
C PHE A 237 41.48 24.90 -7.19
N LYS A 238 41.86 23.95 -6.33
CA LYS A 238 43.24 23.52 -6.14
C LYS A 238 43.84 22.93 -7.42
N SER A 239 43.09 22.12 -8.17
CA SER A 239 43.51 21.61 -9.47
C SER A 239 43.70 22.73 -10.50
N ARG A 240 42.74 23.67 -10.60
CA ARG A 240 42.86 24.82 -11.51
C ARG A 240 44.01 25.76 -11.12
N VAL A 241 44.30 25.91 -9.83
CA VAL A 241 45.48 26.67 -9.34
C VAL A 241 46.80 25.96 -9.68
N SER A 242 46.87 24.63 -9.68
CA SER A 242 48.05 23.92 -10.20
C SER A 242 48.21 24.11 -11.71
N GLN A 243 47.14 23.93 -12.50
CA GLN A 243 47.17 24.18 -13.95
C GLN A 243 47.61 25.61 -14.28
N LEU A 244 47.07 26.61 -13.58
CA LEU A 244 47.45 28.01 -13.75
C LEU A 244 48.92 28.28 -13.35
N LYS A 245 49.53 27.48 -12.48
CA LYS A 245 50.98 27.57 -12.20
C LYS A 245 51.79 26.96 -13.34
N GLU A 246 51.43 25.77 -13.79
CA GLU A 246 52.06 25.10 -14.94
C GLU A 246 51.97 25.98 -16.22
N GLU A 247 50.81 26.60 -16.47
CA GLU A 247 50.60 27.60 -17.54
C GLU A 247 51.53 28.82 -17.38
N ASN A 248 51.71 29.35 -16.16
CA ASN A 248 52.60 30.48 -15.91
C ASN A 248 54.09 30.12 -16.00
N GLU A 249 54.47 28.92 -15.52
CA GLU A 249 55.85 28.42 -15.61
C GLU A 249 56.27 28.22 -17.08
N LEU A 250 55.40 27.61 -17.90
CA LEU A 250 55.62 27.48 -19.36
C LEU A 250 55.68 28.85 -20.06
N MET A 251 54.86 29.81 -19.66
CA MET A 251 54.95 31.19 -20.19
C MET A 251 56.25 31.88 -19.77
N GLN A 252 56.74 31.63 -18.55
CA GLN A 252 58.00 32.18 -18.05
C GLN A 252 59.21 31.56 -18.74
N GLU A 253 59.20 30.24 -19.00
CA GLU A 253 60.19 29.56 -19.85
C GLU A 253 60.18 30.15 -21.27
N SER A 254 59.00 30.34 -21.87
CA SER A 254 58.90 30.95 -23.20
C SER A 254 59.39 32.40 -23.22
N CYS A 255 59.21 33.17 -22.15
CA CYS A 255 59.79 34.52 -22.04
C CYS A 255 61.32 34.45 -21.94
N SER A 256 61.88 33.58 -21.09
CA SER A 256 63.33 33.38 -20.97
C SER A 256 63.97 33.00 -22.31
N VAL A 257 63.33 32.13 -23.09
CA VAL A 257 63.81 31.73 -24.43
C VAL A 257 63.74 32.88 -25.44
N LEU A 258 62.78 33.80 -25.32
CA LEU A 258 62.72 35.01 -26.15
C LEU A 258 63.75 36.07 -25.72
N GLU A 259 64.02 36.19 -24.42
CA GLU A 259 65.09 37.03 -23.85
C GLU A 259 66.48 36.54 -24.29
N ASP A 260 66.75 35.23 -24.24
CA ASP A 260 67.97 34.61 -24.77
C ASP A 260 68.15 34.87 -26.28
N GLN A 261 67.06 34.78 -27.06
CA GLN A 261 67.08 35.08 -28.50
C GLN A 261 67.32 36.56 -28.77
N LEU A 262 66.72 37.45 -27.99
CA LEU A 262 66.93 38.90 -28.08
C LEU A 262 68.37 39.26 -27.74
N GLU A 263 68.92 38.73 -26.64
CA GLU A 263 70.32 38.97 -26.25
C GLU A 263 71.29 38.36 -27.28
N GLN A 264 70.99 37.19 -27.84
CA GLN A 264 71.78 36.63 -28.96
C GLN A 264 71.73 37.53 -30.20
N CYS A 265 70.60 38.18 -30.50
CA CYS A 265 70.48 39.14 -31.59
C CYS A 265 71.23 40.44 -31.30
N GLN A 266 71.16 40.97 -30.07
CA GLN A 266 71.96 42.12 -29.64
C GLN A 266 73.46 41.82 -29.73
N ARG A 267 73.91 40.63 -29.30
CA ARG A 267 75.30 40.15 -29.46
C ARG A 267 75.71 40.08 -30.94
N LYS A 268 74.84 39.61 -31.84
CA LYS A 268 75.10 39.63 -33.31
C LYS A 268 75.22 41.06 -33.86
N VAL A 269 74.36 41.98 -33.43
CA VAL A 269 74.41 43.39 -33.86
C VAL A 269 75.67 44.08 -33.35
N SER A 270 76.06 43.86 -32.08
CA SER A 270 77.33 44.37 -31.54
C SER A 270 78.53 43.85 -32.33
N ASN A 271 78.58 42.54 -32.63
CA ASN A 271 79.63 41.94 -33.46
C ASN A 271 79.66 42.51 -34.90
N HIS A 272 78.51 42.95 -35.43
CA HIS A 272 78.45 43.59 -36.75
C HIS A 272 79.01 45.02 -36.69
N LEU A 273 78.63 45.81 -35.69
CA LEU A 273 79.14 47.16 -35.41
C LEU A 273 80.66 47.16 -35.18
N ASP A 274 81.17 46.15 -34.47
CA ASP A 274 82.59 45.86 -34.29
C ASP A 274 83.32 45.52 -35.59
N MET A 275 82.62 45.09 -36.64
CA MET A 275 83.20 44.82 -37.96
C MET A 275 83.05 46.03 -38.90
N GLU A 276 81.95 46.78 -38.81
CA GLU A 276 81.77 48.04 -39.54
C GLU A 276 82.82 49.08 -39.13
N THR A 277 83.10 49.21 -37.82
CA THR A 277 84.18 50.06 -37.30
C THR A 277 85.55 49.64 -37.84
N LYS A 278 85.90 48.36 -37.79
CA LYS A 278 87.15 47.84 -38.38
C LYS A 278 87.22 48.08 -39.90
N LEU A 279 86.10 47.98 -40.61
CA LEU A 279 86.03 48.30 -42.04
C LEU A 279 86.22 49.79 -42.31
N ALA A 280 85.71 50.68 -41.45
CA ALA A 280 85.99 52.12 -41.51
C ALA A 280 87.47 52.42 -41.24
N ASP A 281 88.08 51.79 -40.22
CA ASP A 281 89.52 51.93 -39.92
C ASP A 281 90.39 51.51 -41.12
N TYR A 282 90.05 50.40 -41.79
CA TYR A 282 90.76 49.97 -42.99
C TYR A 282 90.51 50.91 -44.18
N GLN A 283 89.31 51.48 -44.35
CA GLN A 283 89.06 52.50 -45.36
C GLN A 283 89.86 53.79 -45.10
N ASP A 284 90.01 54.21 -43.84
CA ASP A 284 90.83 55.37 -43.49
C ASP A 284 92.32 55.11 -43.65
N GLN A 285 92.81 53.90 -43.37
CA GLN A 285 94.17 53.48 -43.74
C GLN A 285 94.38 53.53 -45.26
N ILE A 286 93.43 53.01 -46.05
CA ILE A 286 93.49 53.07 -47.52
C ILE A 286 93.47 54.53 -48.01
N ARG A 287 92.63 55.39 -47.44
CA ARG A 287 92.63 56.84 -47.72
C ARG A 287 94.00 57.45 -47.41
N GLN A 288 94.59 57.18 -46.25
CA GLN A 288 95.93 57.67 -45.89
C GLN A 288 97.03 57.15 -46.83
N TYR A 289 96.98 55.91 -47.30
CA TYR A 289 97.94 55.40 -48.28
C TYR A 289 97.77 56.08 -49.66
N VAL A 290 96.54 56.29 -50.13
CA VAL A 290 96.26 57.04 -51.37
C VAL A 290 96.72 58.50 -51.24
N ASP A 291 96.45 59.13 -50.10
CA ASP A 291 96.89 60.48 -49.75
C ASP A 291 98.42 60.62 -49.67
N ASN A 292 99.16 59.53 -49.42
CA ASN A 292 100.62 59.53 -49.45
C ASN A 292 101.15 59.28 -50.87
N ILE A 293 100.54 58.34 -51.61
CA ILE A 293 100.88 58.05 -53.01
C ILE A 293 100.64 59.28 -53.91
N THR A 294 99.56 60.04 -53.68
CA THR A 294 99.29 61.30 -54.40
C THR A 294 100.34 62.36 -54.08
N LYS A 295 100.65 62.61 -52.80
CA LYS A 295 101.73 63.54 -52.39
C LYS A 295 103.10 63.13 -52.93
N ASP A 296 103.41 61.84 -53.04
CA ASP A 296 104.65 61.37 -53.66
C ASP A 296 104.62 61.50 -55.19
N GLY A 297 103.45 61.33 -55.82
CA GLY A 297 103.22 61.67 -57.23
C GLY A 297 103.44 63.16 -57.52
N GLU A 298 102.88 64.05 -56.71
CA GLU A 298 103.08 65.51 -56.79
C GLU A 298 104.56 65.89 -56.64
N LYS A 299 105.30 65.26 -55.72
CA LYS A 299 106.76 65.43 -55.59
C LYS A 299 107.50 64.96 -56.83
N ILE A 300 107.13 63.81 -57.40
CA ILE A 300 107.73 63.28 -58.64
C ILE A 300 107.44 64.22 -59.81
N GLU A 301 106.21 64.73 -59.95
CA GLU A 301 105.86 65.71 -60.98
C GLU A 301 106.65 67.02 -60.82
N HIS A 302 106.74 67.56 -59.61
CA HIS A 302 107.56 68.74 -59.32
C HIS A 302 109.04 68.49 -59.65
N LEU A 303 109.60 67.32 -59.30
CA LEU A 303 110.97 66.95 -59.63
C LEU A 303 111.19 66.76 -61.13
N LEU A 304 110.20 66.26 -61.88
CA LEU A 304 110.25 66.15 -63.33
C LEU A 304 110.18 67.54 -64.02
N VAL A 305 109.32 68.43 -63.54
CA VAL A 305 109.24 69.82 -64.02
C VAL A 305 110.54 70.58 -63.74
N GLU A 306 111.11 70.41 -62.55
CA GLU A 306 112.36 71.04 -62.14
C GLU A 306 113.58 70.45 -62.86
N ASN A 307 113.67 69.13 -63.03
CA ASN A 307 114.70 68.51 -63.87
C ASN A 307 114.56 68.97 -65.33
N GLY A 308 113.33 69.08 -65.83
CA GLY A 308 113.03 69.67 -67.14
C GLY A 308 113.36 71.18 -67.24
N ARG A 309 113.48 71.91 -66.12
CA ARG A 309 114.03 73.29 -66.07
C ARG A 309 115.55 73.27 -66.13
N LEU A 310 116.18 72.45 -65.29
CA LEU A 310 117.63 72.30 -65.23
C LEU A 310 118.20 71.77 -66.57
N GLU A 311 117.50 70.86 -67.26
CA GLU A 311 117.86 70.44 -68.62
C GLU A 311 117.84 71.59 -69.63
N ARG A 312 116.86 72.50 -69.55
CA ARG A 312 116.77 73.66 -70.46
C ARG A 312 117.86 74.68 -70.15
N GLU A 313 118.19 74.87 -68.88
CA GLU A 313 119.29 75.75 -68.46
C GLU A 313 120.65 75.16 -68.86
N LEU A 314 120.88 73.85 -68.66
CA LEU A 314 122.07 73.15 -69.15
C LEU A 314 122.21 73.25 -70.67
N LYS A 315 121.13 73.05 -71.43
CA LYS A 315 121.11 73.23 -72.90
C LYS A 315 121.38 74.69 -73.29
N SER A 316 120.94 75.67 -72.50
CA SER A 316 121.25 77.09 -72.72
C SER A 316 122.72 77.41 -72.44
N GLU A 317 123.31 76.91 -71.35
CA GLU A 317 124.74 77.08 -71.07
C GLU A 317 125.62 76.34 -72.08
N GLN A 318 125.21 75.15 -72.56
CA GLN A 318 125.88 74.47 -73.69
C GLN A 318 125.81 75.29 -74.98
N GLN A 319 124.70 75.97 -75.27
CA GLN A 319 124.61 76.89 -76.40
C GLN A 319 125.50 78.13 -76.21
N LYS A 320 125.66 78.63 -74.98
CA LYS A 320 126.59 79.73 -74.66
C LYS A 320 128.05 79.30 -74.75
N SER A 321 128.42 78.09 -74.32
CA SER A 321 129.78 77.56 -74.46
C SER A 321 130.14 77.33 -75.93
N LEU A 322 129.25 76.72 -76.71
CA LEU A 322 129.40 76.59 -78.17
C LEU A 322 129.47 77.95 -78.88
N ALA A 323 128.80 78.98 -78.35
CA ALA A 323 128.92 80.35 -78.87
C ALA A 323 130.20 81.08 -78.43
N LEU A 324 130.85 80.64 -77.33
CA LEU A 324 132.17 81.11 -76.91
C LEU A 324 133.30 80.40 -77.67
N GLU A 325 133.17 79.10 -77.94
CA GLU A 325 134.07 78.33 -78.80
C GLU A 325 134.10 78.93 -80.22
N ARG A 326 132.94 79.15 -80.83
CA ARG A 326 132.85 79.84 -82.14
C ARG A 326 133.45 81.25 -82.13
N LYS A 327 133.36 81.98 -81.00
CA LYS A 327 134.01 83.30 -80.85
C LYS A 327 135.53 83.22 -80.71
N LEU A 328 136.08 82.11 -80.25
CA LEU A 328 137.52 81.84 -80.27
C LEU A 328 137.99 81.44 -81.67
N GLU A 329 137.19 80.65 -82.41
CA GLU A 329 137.49 80.26 -83.79
C GLU A 329 137.42 81.46 -84.77
N CYS A 330 136.43 82.36 -84.62
CA CYS A 330 136.22 83.51 -85.50
C CYS A 330 137.26 84.66 -85.39
N MET A 331 138.41 84.48 -84.71
CA MET A 331 139.50 85.46 -84.71
C MET A 331 140.62 85.17 -85.74
N ASN A 332 140.63 84.00 -86.38
CA ASN A 332 141.63 83.66 -87.39
C ASN A 332 141.19 84.08 -88.81
N GLU A 333 141.68 85.25 -89.22
CA GLU A 333 141.85 85.75 -90.59
C GLU A 333 140.57 86.07 -91.41
N CYS A 334 140.56 87.27 -92.02
CA CYS A 334 139.44 87.79 -92.81
C CYS A 334 139.92 88.31 -94.18
N GLN A 335 139.27 87.88 -95.28
CA GLN A 335 139.40 88.49 -96.62
C GLN A 335 138.09 88.34 -97.41
N HIS A 336 137.63 89.46 -98.01
CA HIS A 336 136.69 89.65 -99.15
C HIS A 336 135.38 88.78 -99.28
N GLY A 337 134.27 89.29 -99.82
CA GLY A 337 133.96 90.65 -100.30
C GLY A 337 132.80 90.70 -101.30
N GLU A 338 131.61 91.09 -100.83
CA GLU A 338 130.43 91.62 -101.58
C GLU A 338 129.69 90.69 -102.60
N ASP A 339 128.49 91.05 -103.08
CA ASP A 339 127.18 91.01 -102.38
C ASP A 339 126.03 90.86 -103.42
N PHE A 340 124.77 90.84 -102.95
CA PHE A 340 123.49 90.79 -103.66
C PHE A 340 123.05 89.43 -104.26
N GLY A 341 121.80 89.05 -103.94
CA GLY A 341 121.09 87.91 -104.51
C GLY A 341 119.72 88.30 -105.09
N SER A 342 119.05 87.35 -105.74
CA SER A 342 117.68 87.50 -106.25
C SER A 342 116.89 86.20 -106.13
N LEU A 343 115.56 86.34 -106.06
CA LEU A 343 114.57 85.28 -105.95
C LEU A 343 114.36 84.53 -107.29
N GLY A 344 113.88 83.28 -107.24
CA GLY A 344 113.06 82.74 -108.34
C GLY A 344 113.56 81.52 -109.14
N SER A 345 114.14 80.50 -108.53
CA SER A 345 114.25 79.15 -109.12
C SER A 345 114.47 78.08 -108.02
N GLN A 346 114.04 76.81 -108.13
CA GLN A 346 113.26 76.19 -109.21
C GLN A 346 112.37 75.06 -108.66
N ILE A 347 111.11 75.05 -109.06
CA ILE A 347 110.15 73.96 -108.79
C ILE A 347 110.49 72.82 -109.76
N ALA A 348 111.47 71.98 -109.41
CA ALA A 348 112.07 70.99 -110.33
C ALA A 348 112.73 69.74 -109.71
N ASP A 349 112.68 69.52 -108.38
CA ASP A 349 113.35 68.37 -107.75
C ASP A 349 112.41 67.20 -107.35
N ASP A 350 111.08 67.33 -107.48
CA ASP A 350 110.13 66.24 -107.18
C ASP A 350 110.24 65.04 -108.16
N ASP A 351 110.65 65.26 -109.41
CA ASP A 351 110.80 64.19 -110.41
C ASP A 351 112.04 63.31 -110.18
N LYS A 352 113.04 63.80 -109.42
CA LYS A 352 114.37 63.19 -109.35
C LYS A 352 114.44 61.89 -108.54
N LYS A 353 113.45 61.65 -107.68
CA LYS A 353 113.38 60.45 -106.82
C LYS A 353 112.78 59.22 -107.52
N ARG A 354 112.08 59.41 -108.65
CA ARG A 354 111.36 58.33 -109.35
C ARG A 354 112.19 57.62 -110.44
N ILE A 355 113.29 58.22 -110.88
CA ILE A 355 114.15 57.66 -111.95
C ILE A 355 115.11 56.58 -111.42
N LEU A 356 115.63 56.73 -110.19
CA LEU A 356 116.57 55.79 -109.56
C LEU A 356 115.99 54.39 -109.30
N GLU A 357 114.67 54.22 -109.29
CA GLU A 357 114.02 52.90 -109.16
C GLU A 357 114.04 52.12 -110.48
N LEU A 358 113.96 52.81 -111.63
CA LEU A 358 113.88 52.19 -112.96
C LEU A 358 115.27 51.83 -113.53
N GLU A 359 116.34 52.52 -113.11
CA GLU A 359 117.72 52.17 -113.49
C GLU A 359 118.17 50.82 -112.91
N LEU A 360 117.59 50.39 -111.77
CA LEU A 360 117.82 49.06 -111.18
C LEU A 360 117.14 47.94 -111.98
N GLU A 361 116.00 48.21 -112.60
CA GLU A 361 115.28 47.24 -113.43
C GLU A 361 115.95 47.04 -114.79
N ASN A 362 116.49 48.11 -115.38
CA ASN A 362 117.19 48.08 -116.66
C ASN A 362 118.52 47.28 -116.65
N ARG A 363 119.02 46.91 -115.46
CA ARG A 363 120.14 45.95 -115.31
C ARG A 363 119.74 44.48 -115.45
N LYS A 364 118.45 44.12 -115.37
CA LYS A 364 117.98 42.71 -115.46
C LYS A 364 117.69 42.23 -116.89
N LEU A 365 117.60 43.12 -117.87
CA LEU A 365 117.28 42.75 -119.26
C LEU A 365 118.50 42.58 -120.17
N LYS A 366 119.71 42.87 -119.68
CA LYS A 366 120.96 42.81 -120.47
C LYS A 366 121.62 41.42 -120.56
N THR A 367 120.94 40.37 -120.08
CA THR A 367 121.49 39.00 -119.94
C THR A 367 120.61 37.91 -120.60
N LYS A 368 119.71 38.28 -121.51
CA LYS A 368 118.79 37.33 -122.19
C LYS A 368 118.69 37.51 -123.72
N LEU A 369 119.67 38.19 -124.32
CA LEU A 369 119.67 38.57 -125.74
C LEU A 369 120.98 38.15 -126.43
N GLU A 370 121.43 36.91 -126.20
CA GLU A 370 122.77 36.44 -126.57
C GLU A 370 122.83 35.08 -127.29
N ASN A 371 121.72 34.32 -127.40
CA ASN A 371 121.71 33.02 -128.11
C ASN A 371 120.36 32.74 -128.81
N ALA A 372 120.33 32.72 -130.14
CA ALA A 372 119.21 32.25 -130.98
C ALA A 372 119.64 31.98 -132.44
N ASN A 373 118.84 31.17 -133.16
CA ASN A 373 118.95 30.80 -134.60
C ASN A 373 120.15 29.87 -134.95
N ASP A 374 120.09 28.95 -135.92
CA ASP A 374 118.99 28.50 -136.81
C ASP A 374 119.21 27.06 -137.35
N CYS A 375 118.32 26.60 -138.25
CA CYS A 375 118.44 25.41 -139.15
C CYS A 375 118.33 24.00 -138.49
N ASP A 376 117.87 22.93 -139.16
CA ASP A 376 117.43 22.75 -140.57
C ASP A 376 116.32 21.66 -140.73
N GLU A 377 115.62 21.64 -141.87
CA GLU A 377 114.45 20.77 -142.13
C GLU A 377 114.81 19.34 -142.62
N SER A 378 114.85 18.36 -141.70
CA SER A 378 114.82 16.93 -142.08
C SER A 378 114.05 16.01 -141.10
N GLY A 379 113.81 16.43 -139.86
CA GLY A 379 113.20 15.57 -138.82
C GLY A 379 111.66 15.46 -138.85
N GLU A 380 110.97 16.27 -139.66
CA GLU A 380 109.54 16.57 -139.44
C GLU A 380 108.60 15.37 -139.66
N VAL A 381 108.93 14.46 -140.59
CA VAL A 381 108.13 13.25 -140.87
C VAL A 381 108.25 12.24 -139.73
N HIS A 382 109.45 12.02 -139.20
CA HIS A 382 109.67 11.09 -138.08
C HIS A 382 108.99 11.59 -136.80
N ALA A 383 109.02 12.91 -136.58
CA ALA A 383 108.35 13.56 -135.46
C ALA A 383 106.81 13.53 -135.52
N LYS A 384 106.19 13.15 -136.64
CA LYS A 384 104.71 13.03 -136.74
C LYS A 384 104.20 11.65 -136.32
N LEU A 385 104.93 10.58 -136.62
CA LEU A 385 104.53 9.21 -136.27
C LEU A 385 104.64 8.95 -134.75
N LEU A 386 105.72 9.42 -134.12
CA LEU A 386 105.95 9.24 -132.68
C LEU A 386 104.89 9.93 -131.79
N ARG A 387 104.25 11.01 -132.28
CA ARG A 387 103.21 11.74 -131.52
C ARG A 387 101.91 10.96 -131.39
N ALA A 388 101.48 10.25 -132.44
CA ALA A 388 100.24 9.47 -132.41
C ALA A 388 100.31 8.28 -131.44
N GLU A 389 101.49 7.67 -131.27
CA GLU A 389 101.69 6.52 -130.37
C GLU A 389 101.71 6.92 -128.89
N ILE A 390 102.14 8.14 -128.58
CA ILE A 390 102.06 8.73 -127.23
C ILE A 390 100.59 9.01 -126.86
N GLU A 391 99.82 9.65 -127.73
CA GLU A 391 98.43 10.03 -127.48
C GLU A 391 97.52 8.82 -127.20
N LEU A 392 97.74 7.71 -127.91
CA LEU A 392 97.05 6.43 -127.69
C LEU A 392 97.43 5.78 -126.34
N SER A 393 98.67 5.96 -125.90
CA SER A 393 99.15 5.52 -124.57
C SER A 393 98.51 6.31 -123.42
N GLU A 394 98.28 7.61 -123.62
CA GLU A 394 97.64 8.48 -122.63
C GLU A 394 96.15 8.18 -122.46
N LYS A 395 95.41 8.06 -123.57
CA LYS A 395 93.96 7.73 -123.53
C LYS A 395 93.67 6.38 -122.89
N LYS A 396 94.58 5.40 -122.99
CA LYS A 396 94.44 4.12 -122.29
C LYS A 396 94.50 4.26 -120.76
N LYS A 397 95.45 5.05 -120.25
CA LYS A 397 95.59 5.32 -118.80
C LYS A 397 94.36 6.03 -118.23
N GLU A 398 93.76 6.93 -119.00
CA GLU A 398 92.54 7.65 -118.62
C GLU A 398 91.34 6.69 -118.42
N CYS A 399 91.15 5.73 -119.34
CA CYS A 399 90.16 4.66 -119.17
C CYS A 399 90.42 3.77 -117.94
N ASP A 400 91.67 3.38 -117.69
CA ASP A 400 92.04 2.57 -116.52
C ASP A 400 91.75 3.32 -115.20
N MET A 401 91.98 4.63 -115.15
CA MET A 401 91.67 5.48 -114.00
C MET A 401 90.16 5.62 -113.74
N LEU A 402 89.36 5.84 -114.80
CA LEU A 402 87.90 5.92 -114.70
C LEU A 402 87.29 4.57 -114.24
N SER A 403 87.84 3.45 -114.71
CA SER A 403 87.45 2.10 -114.27
C SER A 403 87.67 1.89 -112.77
N GLN A 404 88.85 2.28 -112.25
CA GLN A 404 89.13 2.23 -110.80
C GLN A 404 88.21 3.15 -109.99
N GLN A 405 87.81 4.30 -110.54
CA GLN A 405 86.89 5.22 -109.85
C GLN A 405 85.46 4.64 -109.78
N ALA A 406 84.98 4.03 -110.86
CA ALA A 406 83.68 3.32 -110.85
C ALA A 406 83.67 2.18 -109.81
N GLN A 407 84.73 1.38 -109.74
CA GLN A 407 84.85 0.30 -108.77
C GLN A 407 84.79 0.79 -107.31
N LYS A 408 85.44 1.92 -106.99
CA LYS A 408 85.39 2.56 -105.66
C LYS A 408 83.99 3.02 -105.28
N PHE A 409 83.24 3.61 -106.21
CA PHE A 409 81.84 3.99 -105.97
C PHE A 409 80.94 2.76 -105.76
N GLN A 410 81.14 1.68 -106.51
CA GLN A 410 80.35 0.45 -106.35
C GLN A 410 80.60 -0.23 -105.00
N MET A 411 81.84 -0.21 -104.49
CA MET A 411 82.13 -0.65 -103.12
C MET A 411 81.46 0.23 -102.05
N SER A 412 81.46 1.55 -102.24
CA SER A 412 80.83 2.49 -101.30
C SER A 412 79.31 2.29 -101.24
N LEU A 413 78.66 2.08 -102.39
CA LEU A 413 77.22 1.81 -102.47
C LEU A 413 76.84 0.48 -101.81
N SER A 414 77.62 -0.59 -101.99
CA SER A 414 77.34 -1.87 -101.32
C SER A 414 77.51 -1.79 -99.80
N GLN A 415 78.47 -1.00 -99.32
CA GLN A 415 78.68 -0.75 -97.89
C GLN A 415 77.52 0.06 -97.27
N ILE A 416 77.04 1.12 -97.94
CA ILE A 416 75.87 1.89 -97.49
C ILE A 416 74.60 1.03 -97.48
N THR A 417 74.39 0.21 -98.52
CA THR A 417 73.25 -0.73 -98.59
C THR A 417 73.29 -1.75 -97.44
N SER A 418 74.47 -2.27 -97.10
CA SER A 418 74.64 -3.17 -95.94
C SER A 418 74.37 -2.49 -94.59
N GLN A 419 74.68 -1.19 -94.45
CA GLN A 419 74.34 -0.42 -93.25
C GLN A 419 72.84 -0.18 -93.14
N TYR A 420 72.18 0.23 -94.24
CA TYR A 420 70.74 0.47 -94.28
C TYR A 420 69.93 -0.78 -93.87
N GLN A 421 70.30 -1.96 -94.40
CA GLN A 421 69.63 -3.22 -94.03
C GLN A 421 69.74 -3.49 -92.52
N LYS A 422 70.94 -3.35 -91.94
CA LYS A 422 71.16 -3.56 -90.50
C LYS A 422 70.34 -2.59 -89.63
N THR A 423 70.20 -1.33 -90.06
CA THR A 423 69.33 -0.38 -89.34
C THR A 423 67.85 -0.71 -89.49
N TYR A 424 67.41 -1.23 -90.64
CA TYR A 424 66.03 -1.68 -90.85
C TYR A 424 65.70 -2.90 -89.97
N ASP A 425 66.58 -3.90 -89.95
CA ASP A 425 66.40 -5.13 -89.15
C ASP A 425 66.33 -4.81 -87.65
N LEU A 426 67.17 -3.88 -87.17
CA LEU A 426 67.15 -3.40 -85.78
C LEU A 426 65.86 -2.63 -85.44
N CYS A 427 65.38 -1.75 -86.33
CA CYS A 427 64.11 -1.05 -86.13
C CYS A 427 62.93 -2.02 -86.09
N SER A 428 62.95 -3.07 -86.93
CA SER A 428 61.94 -4.13 -86.94
C SER A 428 61.90 -4.87 -85.59
N ALA A 429 63.05 -5.26 -85.04
CA ALA A 429 63.14 -5.92 -83.74
C ALA A 429 62.58 -5.05 -82.60
N LEU A 430 62.93 -3.76 -82.56
CA LEU A 430 62.46 -2.82 -81.54
C LEU A 430 60.93 -2.59 -81.58
N VAL A 431 60.29 -2.70 -82.75
CA VAL A 431 58.82 -2.66 -82.86
C VAL A 431 58.19 -3.91 -82.23
N VAL A 432 58.76 -5.09 -82.47
CA VAL A 432 58.27 -6.35 -81.87
C VAL A 432 58.44 -6.35 -80.34
N GLU A 433 59.57 -5.87 -79.82
CA GLU A 433 59.78 -5.71 -78.37
C GLU A 433 58.81 -4.72 -77.74
N ARG A 434 58.54 -3.58 -78.41
CA ARG A 434 57.53 -2.60 -77.98
C ARG A 434 56.14 -3.24 -77.87
N ASP A 435 55.73 -4.01 -78.87
CA ASP A 435 54.38 -4.55 -78.95
C ASP A 435 54.18 -5.68 -77.92
N LEU A 436 55.20 -6.51 -77.70
CA LEU A 436 55.21 -7.49 -76.61
C LEU A 436 55.17 -6.81 -75.23
N ALA A 437 55.92 -5.73 -75.02
CA ALA A 437 55.88 -4.95 -73.79
C ALA A 437 54.50 -4.30 -73.55
N GLN A 438 53.85 -3.78 -74.60
CA GLN A 438 52.48 -3.26 -74.50
C GLN A 438 51.47 -4.35 -74.15
N GLN A 439 51.57 -5.54 -74.75
CA GLN A 439 50.71 -6.68 -74.43
C GLN A 439 50.85 -7.11 -72.97
N ASN A 440 52.08 -7.26 -72.47
CA ASN A 440 52.35 -7.59 -71.07
C ASN A 440 51.77 -6.54 -70.10
N LEU A 441 51.86 -5.25 -70.46
CA LEU A 441 51.33 -4.14 -69.65
C LEU A 441 49.80 -4.12 -69.66
N GLN A 442 49.15 -4.48 -70.77
CA GLN A 442 47.70 -4.69 -70.83
C GLN A 442 47.25 -5.89 -69.97
N GLU A 443 47.98 -7.01 -70.02
CA GLU A 443 47.65 -8.19 -69.20
C GLU A 443 47.83 -7.92 -67.71
N ALA A 444 48.90 -7.21 -67.31
CA ALA A 444 49.10 -6.74 -65.95
C ALA A 444 47.95 -5.83 -65.48
N ARG A 445 47.55 -4.85 -66.29
CA ARG A 445 46.38 -3.98 -66.00
C ARG A 445 45.09 -4.78 -65.83
N LYS A 446 44.87 -5.82 -66.64
CA LYS A 446 43.70 -6.69 -66.49
C LYS A 446 43.73 -7.42 -65.14
N LYS A 447 44.86 -8.05 -64.80
CA LYS A 447 45.04 -8.77 -63.52
C LYS A 447 44.87 -7.85 -62.30
N PHE A 448 45.35 -6.61 -62.38
CA PHE A 448 45.08 -5.60 -61.33
C PHE A 448 43.61 -5.22 -61.24
N SER A 449 42.90 -5.07 -62.37
CA SER A 449 41.45 -4.79 -62.36
C SER A 449 40.64 -5.97 -61.83
N ASP A 450 41.01 -7.20 -62.18
CA ASP A 450 40.38 -8.43 -61.69
C ASP A 450 40.57 -8.52 -60.16
N PHE A 451 41.81 -8.39 -59.66
CA PHE A 451 42.12 -8.39 -58.22
C PHE A 451 41.45 -7.24 -57.45
N GLN A 452 41.33 -6.05 -58.06
CA GLN A 452 40.61 -4.93 -57.47
C GLN A 452 39.10 -5.22 -57.31
N ASN A 453 38.49 -5.90 -58.28
CA ASN A 453 37.10 -6.33 -58.20
C ASN A 453 36.90 -7.40 -57.12
N ASP A 454 37.78 -8.42 -57.08
CA ASP A 454 37.73 -9.50 -56.09
C ASP A 454 37.87 -8.95 -54.65
N PHE A 455 38.83 -8.05 -54.42
CA PHE A 455 39.03 -7.40 -53.11
C PHE A 455 37.86 -6.48 -52.71
N GLN A 456 37.22 -5.80 -53.67
CA GLN A 456 35.98 -5.05 -53.41
C GLN A 456 34.79 -5.98 -53.11
N GLN A 457 34.73 -7.16 -53.73
CA GLN A 457 33.70 -8.15 -53.45
C GLN A 457 33.90 -8.78 -52.07
N GLU A 458 35.13 -9.09 -51.67
CA GLU A 458 35.47 -9.63 -50.35
C GLU A 458 35.13 -8.62 -49.23
N LEU A 459 35.54 -7.35 -49.38
CA LEU A 459 35.12 -6.27 -48.48
C LEU A 459 33.58 -6.05 -48.47
N GLY A 460 32.91 -6.27 -49.60
CA GLY A 460 31.45 -6.24 -49.68
C GLY A 460 30.78 -7.40 -48.93
N ASN A 461 31.35 -8.59 -49.01
CA ASN A 461 30.89 -9.79 -48.31
C ASN A 461 31.08 -9.64 -46.78
N ASP A 462 32.26 -9.19 -46.33
CA ASP A 462 32.51 -8.94 -44.90
C ASP A 462 31.64 -7.81 -44.34
N ARG A 463 31.40 -6.75 -45.14
CA ARG A 463 30.50 -5.66 -44.73
C ARG A 463 29.04 -6.09 -44.67
N THR A 464 28.56 -6.91 -45.60
CA THR A 464 27.19 -7.44 -45.55
C THR A 464 27.02 -8.48 -44.45
N ARG A 465 28.04 -9.29 -44.20
CA ARG A 465 28.10 -10.23 -43.07
C ARG A 465 28.03 -9.52 -41.72
N THR A 466 28.92 -8.54 -41.48
CA THR A 466 28.93 -7.78 -40.22
C THR A 466 27.65 -6.97 -40.02
N VAL A 467 27.03 -6.43 -41.07
CA VAL A 467 25.68 -5.83 -41.00
C VAL A 467 24.63 -6.87 -40.60
N SER A 468 24.63 -8.07 -41.21
CA SER A 468 23.68 -9.14 -40.87
C SER A 468 23.83 -9.65 -39.44
N GLU A 469 25.07 -9.80 -38.96
CA GLU A 469 25.39 -10.18 -37.57
C GLU A 469 24.96 -9.08 -36.56
N LEU A 470 25.07 -7.80 -36.94
CA LEU A 470 24.55 -6.67 -36.16
C LEU A 470 23.02 -6.60 -36.17
N GLU A 471 22.36 -6.84 -37.32
CA GLU A 471 20.90 -6.88 -37.44
C GLU A 471 20.29 -8.00 -36.58
N GLU A 472 20.89 -9.19 -36.58
CA GLU A 472 20.42 -10.30 -35.74
C GLU A 472 20.66 -10.00 -34.24
N SER A 473 21.77 -9.34 -33.89
CA SER A 473 22.00 -8.81 -32.52
C SER A 473 20.95 -7.76 -32.12
N LEU A 474 20.54 -6.89 -33.04
CA LEU A 474 19.50 -5.88 -32.85
C LEU A 474 18.15 -6.55 -32.62
N ARG A 475 17.74 -7.51 -33.47
CA ARG A 475 16.52 -8.31 -33.30
C ARG A 475 16.46 -9.06 -31.97
N VAL A 476 17.59 -9.56 -31.46
CA VAL A 476 17.66 -10.19 -30.14
C VAL A 476 17.45 -9.15 -29.02
N LYS A 477 18.06 -7.97 -29.14
CA LYS A 477 17.83 -6.85 -28.20
C LYS A 477 16.39 -6.35 -28.24
N ASP A 478 15.78 -6.22 -29.41
CA ASP A 478 14.38 -5.81 -29.56
C ASP A 478 13.42 -6.81 -28.91
N LYS A 479 13.66 -8.12 -29.06
CA LYS A 479 12.90 -9.17 -28.36
C LYS A 479 13.04 -9.06 -26.83
N ILE A 480 14.24 -8.74 -26.33
CA ILE A 480 14.49 -8.53 -24.89
C ILE A 480 13.78 -7.25 -24.41
N ILE A 481 13.88 -6.14 -25.15
CA ILE A 481 13.22 -4.87 -24.85
C ILE A 481 11.70 -5.04 -24.81
N ASN A 482 11.11 -5.70 -25.80
CA ASN A 482 9.68 -5.98 -25.83
C ASN A 482 9.24 -6.88 -24.65
N GLY A 483 10.00 -7.93 -24.34
CA GLY A 483 9.73 -8.77 -23.17
C GLY A 483 9.92 -8.06 -21.82
N LEU A 484 10.74 -7.00 -21.75
CA LEU A 484 10.85 -6.12 -20.59
C LEU A 484 9.71 -5.09 -20.53
N LEU A 485 9.24 -4.58 -21.67
CA LEU A 485 8.07 -3.71 -21.76
C LEU A 485 6.78 -4.45 -21.36
N GLU A 486 6.58 -5.69 -21.82
CA GLU A 486 5.46 -6.54 -21.41
C GLU A 486 5.49 -6.77 -19.90
N LYS A 487 6.63 -7.17 -19.33
CA LYS A 487 6.80 -7.30 -17.88
C LYS A 487 6.54 -6.00 -17.14
N LYS A 488 7.01 -4.86 -17.65
CA LYS A 488 6.71 -3.55 -17.07
C LYS A 488 5.21 -3.26 -17.07
N THR A 489 4.50 -3.50 -18.17
CA THR A 489 3.04 -3.29 -18.21
C THR A 489 2.30 -4.21 -17.24
N GLN A 490 2.77 -5.45 -17.03
CA GLN A 490 2.24 -6.37 -16.03
C GLN A 490 2.47 -5.83 -14.60
N THR A 491 3.68 -5.35 -14.27
CA THR A 491 3.95 -4.74 -12.95
C THR A 491 3.19 -3.42 -12.75
N ASP A 492 3.03 -2.60 -13.78
CA ASP A 492 2.25 -1.35 -13.73
C ASP A 492 0.75 -1.64 -13.52
N GLU A 493 0.24 -2.73 -14.10
CA GLU A 493 -1.12 -3.22 -13.83
C GLU A 493 -1.27 -3.80 -12.41
N GLU A 494 -0.29 -4.55 -11.91
CA GLU A 494 -0.31 -5.09 -10.55
C GLU A 494 -0.20 -3.99 -9.49
N LEU A 495 0.63 -2.97 -9.71
CA LEU A 495 0.68 -1.76 -8.89
C LEU A 495 -0.66 -1.01 -8.89
N LYS A 496 -1.33 -0.86 -10.04
CA LYS A 496 -2.69 -0.30 -10.09
C LYS A 496 -3.72 -1.15 -9.32
N LYS A 497 -3.63 -2.48 -9.41
CA LYS A 497 -4.49 -3.42 -8.67
C LYS A 497 -4.21 -3.41 -7.15
N LEU A 498 -2.98 -3.09 -6.73
CA LEU A 498 -2.60 -2.90 -5.33
C LEU A 498 -3.04 -1.53 -4.80
N SER A 499 -2.75 -0.45 -5.52
CA SER A 499 -3.19 0.91 -5.16
C SER A 499 -4.73 1.02 -5.08
N GLY A 500 -5.48 0.34 -5.97
CA GLY A 500 -6.93 0.25 -5.86
C GLY A 500 -7.41 -0.50 -4.61
N LYS A 501 -6.69 -1.53 -4.15
CA LYS A 501 -6.98 -2.21 -2.87
C LYS A 501 -6.63 -1.33 -1.67
N GLU A 502 -5.53 -0.59 -1.75
CA GLU A 502 -5.11 0.36 -0.73
C GLU A 502 -6.11 1.50 -0.55
N GLN A 503 -6.63 2.06 -1.65
CA GLN A 503 -7.73 3.04 -1.63
C GLN A 503 -9.02 2.47 -1.04
N MET A 504 -9.40 1.23 -1.40
CA MET A 504 -10.55 0.55 -0.78
C MET A 504 -10.35 0.33 0.73
N LEU A 505 -9.16 -0.13 1.15
CA LEU A 505 -8.82 -0.30 2.57
C LEU A 505 -8.75 1.03 3.32
N ALA A 506 -8.32 2.12 2.69
CA ALA A 506 -8.36 3.46 3.26
C ALA A 506 -9.81 3.92 3.49
N ALA A 507 -10.69 3.73 2.50
CA ALA A 507 -12.12 4.02 2.63
C ALA A 507 -12.81 3.13 3.67
N ASP A 508 -12.47 1.84 3.76
CA ASP A 508 -12.99 0.95 4.80
C ASP A 508 -12.50 1.36 6.20
N ASN A 509 -11.24 1.77 6.35
CA ASN A 509 -10.71 2.30 7.60
C ASN A 509 -11.36 3.63 8.00
N GLU A 510 -11.63 4.54 7.05
CA GLU A 510 -12.38 5.77 7.32
C GLU A 510 -13.83 5.46 7.74
N ASN A 511 -14.50 4.53 7.05
CA ASN A 511 -15.83 4.06 7.43
C ASN A 511 -15.85 3.39 8.81
N LEU A 512 -14.80 2.65 9.20
CA LEU A 512 -14.66 2.08 10.53
C LEU A 512 -14.38 3.15 11.59
N LYS A 513 -13.54 4.14 11.30
CA LYS A 513 -13.29 5.29 12.18
C LYS A 513 -14.57 6.10 12.42
N ASN A 514 -15.33 6.41 11.38
CA ASN A 514 -16.58 7.17 11.49
C ASN A 514 -17.64 6.38 12.29
N LYS A 515 -17.67 5.04 12.20
CA LYS A 515 -18.50 4.17 13.05
C LYS A 515 -18.02 4.13 14.50
N LEU A 516 -16.71 4.14 14.75
CA LEU A 516 -16.14 4.21 16.09
C LEU A 516 -16.47 5.53 16.76
N GLU A 517 -16.29 6.66 16.06
CA GLU A 517 -16.61 8.00 16.57
C GLU A 517 -18.12 8.17 16.84
N GLN A 518 -18.98 7.59 15.99
CA GLN A 518 -20.42 7.50 16.27
C GLN A 518 -20.72 6.64 17.52
N ALA A 519 -20.06 5.49 17.68
CA ALA A 519 -20.23 4.64 18.85
C ALA A 519 -19.76 5.36 20.15
N GLU A 520 -18.59 5.99 20.13
CA GLU A 520 -18.05 6.79 21.24
C GLU A 520 -18.99 7.94 21.61
N GLN A 521 -19.58 8.64 20.62
CA GLN A 521 -20.58 9.67 20.87
C GLN A 521 -21.86 9.09 21.52
N THR A 522 -22.35 7.93 21.07
CA THR A 522 -23.53 7.30 21.72
C THR A 522 -23.23 6.84 23.14
N VAL A 523 -22.03 6.31 23.42
CA VAL A 523 -21.58 5.97 24.78
C VAL A 523 -21.50 7.23 25.65
N CYS A 524 -20.96 8.33 25.12
CA CYS A 524 -20.88 9.61 25.82
C CYS A 524 -22.28 10.16 26.19
N ASP A 525 -23.27 10.01 25.32
CA ASP A 525 -24.64 10.48 25.58
C ASP A 525 -25.43 9.52 26.49
N LEU A 526 -25.21 8.20 26.39
CA LEU A 526 -25.72 7.21 27.35
C LEU A 526 -25.12 7.39 28.75
N GLU A 527 -23.84 7.78 28.86
CA GLU A 527 -23.24 8.14 30.15
C GLU A 527 -23.88 9.39 30.78
N LYS A 528 -24.28 10.38 29.97
CA LYS A 528 -25.00 11.57 30.45
C LYS A 528 -26.40 11.19 30.93
N GLN A 529 -27.13 10.39 30.14
CA GLN A 529 -28.44 9.86 30.55
C GLN A 529 -28.34 9.04 31.84
N LYS A 530 -27.32 8.17 31.96
CA LYS A 530 -27.06 7.42 33.20
C LYS A 530 -26.83 8.36 34.39
N LYS A 531 -25.98 9.39 34.26
CA LYS A 531 -25.71 10.35 35.34
C LYS A 531 -26.96 11.15 35.73
N LEU A 532 -27.83 11.49 34.78
CA LEU A 532 -29.12 12.12 35.04
C LEU A 532 -30.05 11.16 35.81
N LEU A 533 -30.25 9.93 35.34
CA LEU A 533 -31.06 8.91 36.01
C LEU A 533 -30.53 8.54 37.40
N GLU A 534 -29.20 8.50 37.60
CA GLU A 534 -28.59 8.32 38.92
C GLU A 534 -28.88 9.52 39.84
N SER A 535 -28.88 10.75 39.32
CA SER A 535 -29.26 11.94 40.09
C SER A 535 -30.76 11.98 40.44
N GLU A 536 -31.64 11.61 39.51
CA GLU A 536 -33.09 11.50 39.73
C GLU A 536 -33.42 10.40 40.74
N ARG A 537 -32.80 9.22 40.61
CA ARG A 537 -32.93 8.12 41.59
C ARG A 537 -32.46 8.53 42.99
N ASN A 538 -31.36 9.29 43.08
CA ASN A 538 -30.87 9.78 44.37
C ASN A 538 -31.78 10.86 44.97
N ALA A 539 -32.38 11.73 44.14
CA ALA A 539 -33.39 12.68 44.58
C ALA A 539 -34.68 11.98 45.05
N GLN A 540 -35.15 10.96 44.31
CA GLN A 540 -36.28 10.11 44.70
C GLN A 540 -36.01 9.37 46.01
N LYS A 541 -34.77 8.88 46.23
CA LYS A 541 -34.37 8.27 47.50
C LYS A 541 -34.48 9.27 48.66
N ALA A 542 -33.98 10.49 48.49
CA ALA A 542 -34.10 11.54 49.50
C ALA A 542 -35.56 11.93 49.79
N THR A 543 -36.43 12.01 48.77
CA THR A 543 -37.86 12.26 49.00
C THR A 543 -38.57 11.08 49.67
N ASN A 544 -38.14 9.84 49.41
CA ASN A 544 -38.67 8.67 50.11
C ASN A 544 -38.23 8.66 51.58
N GLU A 545 -36.97 9.00 51.88
CA GLU A 545 -36.47 9.17 53.25
C GLU A 545 -37.22 10.28 54.02
N GLU A 546 -37.53 11.41 53.36
CA GLU A 546 -38.39 12.45 53.94
C GLU A 546 -39.82 11.94 54.20
N LEU A 547 -40.41 11.22 53.24
CA LEU A 547 -41.76 10.66 53.38
C LEU A 547 -41.82 9.57 54.47
N GLU A 548 -40.81 8.71 54.59
CA GLU A 548 -40.68 7.73 55.67
C GLU A 548 -40.57 8.43 57.03
N GLY A 549 -39.72 9.45 57.16
CA GLY A 549 -39.63 10.28 58.37
C GLY A 549 -40.96 10.92 58.76
N ARG A 550 -41.71 11.44 57.77
CA ARG A 550 -43.05 12.02 57.99
C ARG A 550 -44.12 10.96 58.29
N ILE A 551 -43.98 9.74 57.81
CA ILE A 551 -44.85 8.61 58.20
C ILE A 551 -44.58 8.23 59.66
N GLU A 552 -43.31 8.19 60.12
CA GLU A 552 -43.00 7.88 61.51
C GLU A 552 -43.41 9.02 62.46
N GLU A 553 -43.29 10.28 62.04
CA GLU A 553 -43.88 11.42 62.75
C GLU A 553 -45.41 11.24 62.90
N ASN A 554 -46.11 10.87 61.81
CA ASN A 554 -47.55 10.60 61.85
C ASN A 554 -47.91 9.37 62.71
N LYS A 555 -47.09 8.32 62.75
CA LYS A 555 -47.26 7.19 63.69
C LYS A 555 -47.12 7.67 65.14
N LEU A 556 -46.11 8.47 65.45
CA LEU A 556 -45.89 9.02 66.80
C LEU A 556 -47.03 9.95 67.22
N GLN A 557 -47.47 10.85 66.34
CA GLN A 557 -48.65 11.69 66.57
C GLN A 557 -49.91 10.83 66.81
N ARG A 558 -50.12 9.76 66.03
CA ARG A 558 -51.22 8.81 66.25
C ARG A 558 -51.14 8.09 67.60
N MET A 559 -49.97 7.60 68.01
CA MET A 559 -49.81 6.97 69.33
C MET A 559 -50.05 7.97 70.46
N ASN A 560 -49.62 9.22 70.31
CA ASN A 560 -49.92 10.28 71.27
C ASN A 560 -51.42 10.58 71.37
N MET A 561 -52.12 10.66 70.23
CA MET A 561 -53.58 10.82 70.21
C MET A 561 -54.32 9.61 70.82
N GLU A 562 -53.86 8.38 70.56
CA GLU A 562 -54.41 7.17 71.17
C GLU A 562 -54.18 7.13 72.69
N ASN A 563 -53.01 7.58 73.16
CA ASN A 563 -52.72 7.70 74.59
C ASN A 563 -53.54 8.81 75.26
N VAL A 564 -53.82 9.93 74.57
CA VAL A 564 -54.76 10.96 75.04
C VAL A 564 -56.19 10.41 75.07
N GLN A 565 -56.61 9.64 74.06
CA GLN A 565 -57.93 9.00 74.05
C GLN A 565 -58.09 8.01 75.21
N LYS A 566 -57.11 7.13 75.46
CA LYS A 566 -57.14 6.20 76.61
C LYS A 566 -57.23 6.94 77.95
N LYS A 567 -56.54 8.08 78.09
CA LYS A 567 -56.64 8.95 79.27
C LYS A 567 -58.03 9.60 79.40
N LEU A 568 -58.63 10.03 78.29
CA LEU A 568 -59.99 10.56 78.25
C LEU A 568 -61.03 9.48 78.64
N GLU A 569 -60.96 8.29 78.05
CA GLU A 569 -61.83 7.15 78.38
C GLU A 569 -61.70 6.73 79.86
N ALA A 570 -60.51 6.83 80.46
CA ALA A 570 -60.30 6.60 81.89
C ALA A 570 -60.96 7.70 82.74
N CYS A 571 -60.85 8.97 82.34
CA CYS A 571 -61.54 10.08 83.00
C CYS A 571 -63.07 9.96 82.89
N GLU A 572 -63.60 9.55 81.73
CA GLU A 572 -65.04 9.32 81.53
C GLU A 572 -65.57 8.19 82.41
N LYS A 573 -64.81 7.09 82.57
CA LYS A 573 -65.13 6.00 83.52
C LYS A 573 -65.17 6.52 84.96
N ALA A 574 -64.14 7.25 85.41
CA ALA A 574 -64.10 7.84 86.74
C ALA A 574 -65.25 8.84 86.99
N VAL A 575 -65.63 9.64 85.99
CA VAL A 575 -66.80 10.54 86.07
C VAL A 575 -68.12 9.76 86.15
N MET A 576 -68.24 8.64 85.43
CA MET A 576 -69.41 7.76 85.52
C MET A 576 -69.51 7.05 86.88
N GLU A 577 -68.39 6.62 87.46
CA GLU A 577 -68.32 6.06 88.83
C GLU A 577 -68.66 7.10 89.90
N CYS A 578 -68.14 8.33 89.77
CA CYS A 578 -68.56 9.45 90.62
C CYS A 578 -70.07 9.71 90.49
N ARG A 579 -70.62 9.60 89.27
CA ARG A 579 -72.05 9.81 89.02
C ARG A 579 -72.91 8.67 89.57
N SER A 580 -72.48 7.41 89.54
CA SER A 580 -73.19 6.33 90.22
C SER A 580 -73.12 6.51 91.73
N ARG A 581 -71.97 6.89 92.31
CA ARG A 581 -71.88 7.16 93.76
C ARG A 581 -72.73 8.36 94.20
N ILE A 582 -72.88 9.39 93.37
CA ILE A 582 -73.84 10.48 93.61
C ILE A 582 -75.28 9.96 93.58
N ASN A 583 -75.66 9.13 92.61
CA ASN A 583 -77.01 8.53 92.55
C ASN A 583 -77.29 7.63 93.77
N GLU A 584 -76.30 6.87 94.25
CA GLU A 584 -76.38 6.07 95.47
C GLU A 584 -76.60 6.97 96.69
N LEU A 585 -75.75 7.99 96.90
CA LEU A 585 -75.87 8.96 97.98
C LEU A 585 -77.20 9.73 97.94
N GLU A 586 -77.71 10.07 96.76
CA GLU A 586 -79.07 10.61 96.62
C GLU A 586 -80.14 9.60 97.04
N SER A 587 -79.97 8.31 96.75
CA SER A 587 -80.90 7.26 97.17
C SER A 587 -80.85 7.01 98.69
N GLU A 588 -79.65 7.01 99.29
CA GLU A 588 -79.41 6.95 100.73
C GLU A 588 -80.07 8.16 101.43
N ASN A 589 -79.87 9.37 100.89
CA ASN A 589 -80.45 10.61 101.40
C ASN A 589 -81.99 10.62 101.27
N ARG A 590 -82.56 10.10 100.17
CA ARG A 590 -84.01 9.92 100.03
C ARG A 590 -84.56 8.90 101.05
N GLN A 591 -83.85 7.81 101.31
CA GLN A 591 -84.23 6.83 102.34
C GLN A 591 -84.15 7.44 103.76
N LEU A 592 -83.10 8.19 104.07
CA LEU A 592 -82.95 8.90 105.35
C LEU A 592 -84.05 9.97 105.55
N ASN A 593 -84.44 10.69 104.49
CA ASN A 593 -85.59 11.60 104.55
C ASN A 593 -86.91 10.86 104.76
N GLN A 594 -87.12 9.69 104.13
CA GLN A 594 -88.30 8.85 104.40
C GLN A 594 -88.31 8.31 105.83
N GLN A 595 -87.15 7.91 106.38
CA GLN A 595 -87.02 7.52 107.79
C GLN A 595 -87.32 8.69 108.73
N LEU A 596 -86.77 9.89 108.47
CA LEU A 596 -87.06 11.10 109.23
C LEU A 596 -88.54 11.47 109.17
N GLU A 597 -89.18 11.36 108.00
CA GLU A 597 -90.62 11.60 107.84
C GLU A 597 -91.47 10.53 108.57
N LEU A 598 -91.00 9.29 108.65
CA LEU A 598 -91.62 8.24 109.46
C LEU A 598 -91.43 8.47 110.97
N GLU A 599 -90.27 8.96 111.42
CA GLU A 599 -90.05 9.37 112.82
C GLU A 599 -90.84 10.63 113.18
N LEU A 600 -91.01 11.59 112.27
CA LEU A 600 -91.92 12.72 112.45
C LEU A 600 -93.38 12.24 112.55
N ARG A 601 -93.83 11.33 111.68
CA ARG A 601 -95.16 10.71 111.80
C ARG A 601 -95.33 9.89 113.08
N LYS A 602 -94.27 9.24 113.58
CA LYS A 602 -94.27 8.57 114.90
C LYS A 602 -94.35 9.60 116.03
N MET A 603 -93.61 10.71 115.95
CA MET A 603 -93.64 11.80 116.92
C MET A 603 -95.01 12.47 116.97
N ASP A 604 -95.65 12.68 115.82
CA ASP A 604 -97.00 13.24 115.73
C ASP A 604 -98.06 12.25 116.19
N ARG A 605 -97.94 10.95 115.89
CA ARG A 605 -98.75 9.91 116.54
C ARG A 605 -98.53 9.88 118.06
N LEU A 606 -97.31 10.03 118.55
CA LEU A 606 -97.02 10.11 119.98
C LEU A 606 -97.54 11.42 120.61
N ARG A 607 -97.68 12.50 119.85
CA ARG A 607 -98.38 13.73 120.26
C ARG A 607 -99.90 13.51 120.28
N GLU A 608 -100.48 12.80 119.32
CA GLU A 608 -101.90 12.39 119.32
C GLU A 608 -102.20 11.39 120.45
N ASP A 609 -101.32 10.42 120.70
CA ASP A 609 -101.39 9.49 121.82
C ASP A 609 -101.19 10.23 123.16
N LEU A 610 -100.34 11.25 123.23
CA LEU A 610 -100.21 12.10 124.41
C LEU A 610 -101.45 12.99 124.61
N VAL A 611 -102.06 13.51 123.53
CA VAL A 611 -103.31 14.29 123.59
C VAL A 611 -104.50 13.40 123.97
N THR A 612 -104.59 12.19 123.43
CA THR A 612 -105.64 11.22 123.81
C THR A 612 -105.36 10.55 125.15
N ALA A 613 -104.11 10.42 125.60
CA ALA A 613 -103.78 10.09 126.98
C ALA A 613 -104.14 11.24 127.92
N LYS A 614 -103.97 12.50 127.51
CA LYS A 614 -104.37 13.69 128.27
C LYS A 614 -105.89 13.86 128.33
N SER A 615 -106.63 13.54 127.27
CA SER A 615 -108.09 13.46 127.31
C SER A 615 -108.57 12.25 128.12
N ARG A 616 -107.98 11.06 127.95
CA ARG A 616 -108.21 9.90 128.84
C ARG A 616 -107.87 10.20 130.29
N CYS A 617 -106.88 11.04 130.59
CA CYS A 617 -106.58 11.50 131.95
C CYS A 617 -107.61 12.53 132.44
N SER A 618 -108.16 13.39 131.57
CA SER A 618 -109.29 14.27 131.90
C SER A 618 -110.57 13.47 132.18
N ASP A 619 -110.84 12.45 131.37
CA ASP A 619 -111.93 11.49 131.57
C ASP A 619 -111.68 10.61 132.79
N LEU A 620 -110.44 10.23 133.08
CA LEU A 620 -110.06 9.50 134.28
C LEU A 620 -110.14 10.39 135.52
N ILE A 621 -109.86 11.70 135.44
CA ILE A 621 -110.09 12.66 136.53
C ILE A 621 -111.59 12.88 136.73
N SER A 622 -112.37 12.94 135.66
CA SER A 622 -113.84 13.06 135.72
C SER A 622 -114.48 11.79 136.30
N ARG A 623 -114.02 10.62 135.85
CA ARG A 623 -114.35 9.32 136.43
C ARG A 623 -113.85 9.21 137.87
N LEU A 624 -112.65 9.64 138.21
CA LEU A 624 -112.14 9.66 139.59
C LEU A 624 -112.92 10.61 140.50
N ARG A 625 -113.51 11.70 140.00
CA ARG A 625 -114.48 12.49 140.79
C ARG A 625 -115.77 11.71 141.04
N SER A 626 -116.30 11.01 140.03
CA SER A 626 -117.43 10.08 140.18
C SER A 626 -117.09 8.84 141.04
N ILE A 627 -115.82 8.42 141.05
CA ILE A 627 -115.33 7.19 141.64
C ILE A 627 -114.70 7.45 143.01
N CYS A 628 -114.38 8.67 143.42
CA CYS A 628 -114.19 9.03 144.83
C CYS A 628 -115.51 8.97 145.62
N VAL A 629 -116.67 9.04 144.94
CA VAL A 629 -117.98 8.70 145.52
C VAL A 629 -118.22 7.17 145.54
N SER A 630 -117.50 6.41 144.70
CA SER A 630 -117.63 4.94 144.59
C SER A 630 -116.59 4.14 145.40
N ILE A 631 -115.38 4.69 145.62
CA ILE A 631 -114.28 4.13 146.44
C ILE A 631 -114.53 4.46 147.92
N GLN A 632 -115.76 4.20 148.35
CA GLN A 632 -115.99 3.60 149.65
C GLN A 632 -116.24 2.07 149.51
N LEU A 633 -116.09 1.46 148.30
CA LEU A 633 -116.37 0.04 147.96
C LEU A 633 -115.47 -0.67 146.79
N ASN A 634 -114.15 -1.10 146.96
CA ASN A 634 -113.29 -2.24 146.27
C ASN A 634 -112.33 -2.10 144.82
N GLY A 635 -111.00 -2.62 144.39
CA GLY A 635 -110.00 -2.46 143.00
C GLY A 635 -108.34 -2.99 142.44
N GLY A 636 -107.43 -2.66 141.19
CA GLY A 636 -105.74 -2.46 140.48
C GLY A 636 -104.51 -3.01 139.13
N LYS A 637 -103.36 -2.43 138.21
CA LYS A 637 -101.86 -2.86 137.24
C LYS A 637 -100.80 -2.25 135.78
N CYS A 638 -99.35 -2.46 135.16
CA CYS A 638 -98.36 -2.22 133.66
C CYS A 638 -96.56 -2.09 133.07
N GLU A 639 -95.73 -2.20 131.73
CA GLU A 639 -94.05 -2.22 131.04
C GLU A 639 -93.22 -1.92 129.36
N MET A 640 -91.93 -1.92 128.44
CA MET A 640 -90.19 -1.88 127.94
C MET A 640 -89.14 -1.96 126.35
N GLN A 641 -87.77 -1.47 125.78
CA GLN A 641 -86.46 -1.81 124.54
C GLN A 641 -85.29 -0.87 123.41
N MET A 642 -84.08 -0.87 122.38
CA MET A 642 -82.62 -1.38 121.46
C MET A 642 -81.56 -0.53 120.15
N MET A 643 -80.33 -0.50 119.17
CA MET A 643 -78.75 -0.89 118.39
C MET A 643 -77.74 -0.05 117.04
N GLN A 644 -76.53 -0.01 116.03
CA GLN A 644 -75.06 -0.49 115.12
C GLN A 644 -73.78 0.37 114.04
N SER A 645 -72.60 0.00 113.08
CA SER A 645 -71.27 0.73 112.12
C SER A 645 -70.04 0.30 110.78
N ASN A 646 -68.92 1.01 109.97
CA ASN A 646 -67.49 0.67 108.94
C ASN A 646 -66.44 1.52 107.63
N TYR A 647 -65.12 1.22 106.85
CA TYR A 647 -64.13 1.63 105.40
C TYR A 647 -62.36 2.03 104.98
N ASP A 648 -61.24 2.26 103.91
CA ASP A 648 -60.43 2.31 102.31
C ASP A 648 -58.69 2.65 101.69
N SER A 649 -57.93 2.79 100.33
CA SER A 649 -56.28 3.07 99.68
C SER A 649 -55.43 3.37 98.03
N GLY A 650 -53.98 3.57 97.50
CA GLY A 650 -53.07 3.91 96.00
C GLY A 650 -51.31 4.03 95.37
N ASP A 651 -50.58 4.40 94.05
CA ASP A 651 -48.97 4.30 93.27
C ASP A 651 -48.03 5.07 91.83
N ASN A 652 -46.63 4.97 91.15
CA ASN A 652 -45.60 5.72 89.88
C ASN A 652 -44.03 5.39 88.91
N ASP A 653 -43.17 6.09 87.83
CA ASP A 653 -41.57 6.02 87.03
C ASP A 653 -40.72 6.52 85.43
N ASP A 654 -39.27 6.69 84.89
CA ASP A 654 -38.37 7.07 83.38
C ASP A 654 -36.58 7.21 82.78
N ASN A 655 -35.80 7.40 81.43
CA ASN A 655 -34.15 7.71 80.78
C ASN A 655 -33.19 7.72 79.15
N ASP A 656 -31.81 8.27 78.67
CA ASP A 656 -30.38 8.15 77.56
C ASP A 656 -29.53 8.73 75.97
N ASP A 657 -28.07 8.84 75.42
CA ASP A 657 -27.14 9.16 73.89
C ASP A 657 -25.36 9.47 73.31
N ASP A 658 -24.59 9.53 71.95
CA ASP A 658 -23.13 10.16 71.12
C ASP A 658 -21.84 9.69 69.82
N GLU A 659 -20.79 10.42 68.93
CA GLU A 659 -19.27 10.19 68.00
C GLU A 659 -18.44 10.83 66.46
N ARG A 660 -17.01 10.95 65.85
CA ARG A 660 -16.13 11.13 64.28
C ARG A 660 -14.46 11.61 63.60
N ILE A 661 -13.61 11.34 62.32
CA ILE A 661 -12.38 12.08 61.23
C ILE A 661 -10.81 11.68 60.27
N ILE A 662 -9.99 12.33 59.12
CA ILE A 662 -8.47 12.35 58.25
C ILE A 662 -7.85 12.25 56.66
N THR A 663 -8.42 11.74 55.52
CA THR A 663 -7.72 10.96 54.40
C THR A 663 -7.10 11.48 53.02
N ILE A 664 -6.94 12.78 52.71
CA ILE A 664 -6.66 13.25 51.30
C ILE A 664 -5.17 13.17 50.83
N ILE A 665 -4.22 13.01 51.75
CA ILE A 665 -2.77 13.17 51.47
C ILE A 665 -2.16 11.93 50.77
N ASP A 666 -2.63 10.72 51.07
CA ASP A 666 -1.98 9.47 50.62
C ASP A 666 -2.14 9.17 49.12
N ASP A 667 -3.27 9.57 48.52
CA ASP A 667 -3.57 9.34 47.09
C ASP A 667 -2.66 10.16 46.15
N VAL A 668 -2.02 11.22 46.65
CA VAL A 668 -1.00 12.00 45.93
C VAL A 668 0.32 11.23 45.84
N ILE A 669 0.71 10.50 46.89
CA ILE A 669 2.01 9.84 47.00
C ILE A 669 2.06 8.55 46.15
N MET A 670 0.98 7.76 46.15
CA MET A 670 0.89 6.49 45.39
C MET A 670 0.96 6.67 43.86
N LYS A 671 0.57 7.85 43.35
CA LYS A 671 0.59 8.17 41.91
C LYS A 671 1.98 8.62 41.43
N ALA A 672 2.78 9.25 42.30
CA ALA A 672 4.14 9.68 41.96
C ALA A 672 5.11 8.49 41.74
N LEU A 673 4.98 7.42 42.52
CA LEU A 673 5.93 6.29 42.51
C LEU A 673 5.67 5.21 41.45
N THR A 674 4.52 5.25 40.76
CA THR A 674 4.18 4.24 39.73
C THR A 674 4.43 4.69 38.28
N ALA A 675 4.61 6.00 38.04
CA ALA A 675 5.03 6.56 36.76
C ALA A 675 6.54 6.36 36.52
N ALA A 676 7.38 6.65 37.52
CA ALA A 676 8.85 6.61 37.45
C ALA A 676 9.49 5.20 37.31
N ARG A 677 8.72 4.18 36.89
CA ARG A 677 9.13 2.77 36.90
C ARG A 677 8.59 1.93 35.73
N ARG A 678 8.24 2.55 34.60
CA ARG A 678 7.91 1.86 33.32
C ARG A 678 8.57 2.49 32.10
N GLU A 679 8.66 3.82 32.08
CA GLU A 679 9.36 4.60 31.03
C GLU A 679 10.87 4.26 30.92
N ALA A 680 11.45 3.67 31.97
CA ALA A 680 12.85 3.22 31.99
C ALA A 680 13.11 1.84 31.34
N ASP A 681 12.07 1.04 31.11
CA ASP A 681 12.21 -0.35 30.62
C ASP A 681 11.91 -0.51 29.11
N ALA A 682 11.17 0.43 28.50
CA ALA A 682 10.90 0.42 27.06
C ALA A 682 12.18 0.69 26.23
N LEU A 683 12.86 1.80 26.52
CA LEU A 683 14.08 2.30 25.85
C LEU A 683 15.30 1.36 25.91
N ARG A 684 15.21 0.21 26.60
CA ARG A 684 16.29 -0.79 26.66
C ARG A 684 16.08 -1.97 25.72
N LEU A 685 14.88 -2.18 25.18
CA LEU A 685 14.58 -3.36 24.34
C LEU A 685 14.71 -3.08 22.83
N GLN A 686 14.54 -1.83 22.39
CA GLN A 686 14.73 -1.45 20.98
C GLN A 686 16.22 -1.37 20.56
N GLN A 687 17.17 -1.36 21.51
CA GLN A 687 18.60 -1.18 21.23
C GLN A 687 19.38 -2.50 20.98
N HIS A 688 18.73 -3.67 21.09
CA HIS A 688 19.41 -4.98 20.98
C HIS A 688 19.13 -5.77 19.69
N THR A 689 18.10 -5.44 18.91
CA THR A 689 17.80 -6.14 17.64
C THR A 689 18.71 -5.72 16.49
N GLN A 690 19.17 -4.46 16.43
CA GLN A 690 20.04 -3.93 15.37
C GLN A 690 21.48 -4.46 15.38
N ILE A 691 21.84 -5.36 16.31
CA ILE A 691 23.19 -5.95 16.42
C ILE A 691 23.25 -7.38 15.81
N ALA A 692 22.10 -8.00 15.53
CA ALA A 692 22.05 -9.33 14.92
C ALA A 692 22.41 -9.31 13.42
N GLU A 693 21.83 -8.37 12.67
CA GLU A 693 21.88 -8.34 11.20
C GLU A 693 23.28 -7.94 10.65
N LEU A 694 24.11 -7.28 11.45
CA LEU A 694 25.49 -6.92 11.09
C LEU A 694 26.51 -8.08 11.19
N ASN A 695 26.09 -9.30 11.55
CA ASN A 695 26.98 -10.46 11.63
C ASN A 695 26.92 -11.41 10.42
N ASP A 696 25.83 -11.43 9.65
CA ASP A 696 25.68 -12.39 8.53
C ASP A 696 26.45 -11.96 7.26
N LEU A 697 26.43 -10.67 6.91
CA LEU A 697 27.20 -10.13 5.76
C LEU A 697 28.73 -10.35 5.88
N ARG A 698 29.23 -10.54 7.11
CA ARG A 698 30.65 -10.82 7.37
C ARG A 698 31.08 -12.23 6.93
N GLN A 699 30.14 -13.14 6.65
CA GLN A 699 30.43 -14.56 6.38
C GLN A 699 30.62 -14.91 4.89
N ASP A 700 30.24 -14.03 3.95
CA ASP A 700 30.29 -14.33 2.52
C ASP A 700 31.61 -13.88 1.85
N ILE A 701 32.30 -12.87 2.39
CA ILE A 701 33.58 -12.35 1.87
C ILE A 701 34.74 -13.36 1.98
N GLU A 702 34.68 -14.34 2.90
CA GLU A 702 35.75 -15.33 3.08
C GLU A 702 35.76 -16.47 2.04
N ARG A 703 34.75 -16.57 1.15
CA ARG A 703 34.60 -17.74 0.25
C ARG A 703 35.19 -17.59 -1.16
N LEU A 704 35.47 -16.38 -1.64
CA LEU A 704 35.92 -16.12 -3.03
C LEU A 704 37.41 -15.73 -3.12
N ARG A 705 38.30 -16.55 -2.53
CA ARG A 705 39.75 -16.22 -2.46
C ARG A 705 40.73 -17.38 -2.70
N ARG A 706 40.33 -18.42 -3.47
CA ARG A 706 41.18 -19.59 -3.85
C ARG A 706 40.69 -20.27 -5.16
N SER A 707 41.47 -20.29 -6.25
CA SER A 707 41.57 -21.39 -7.29
C SER A 707 42.20 -20.95 -8.63
N GLU A 708 43.12 -21.77 -9.16
CA GLU A 708 44.05 -21.55 -10.30
C GLU A 708 44.23 -22.89 -11.12
N SER A 709 44.82 -23.08 -12.32
CA SER A 709 45.57 -22.30 -13.36
C SER A 709 44.98 -22.61 -14.79
N ASP A 710 45.56 -23.00 -15.97
CA ASP A 710 46.86 -23.24 -16.69
C ASP A 710 46.51 -23.59 -18.20
N LEU A 711 47.31 -23.74 -19.30
CA LEU A 711 48.69 -23.44 -19.80
C LEU A 711 48.71 -23.56 -21.38
N ASN A 712 49.87 -23.79 -22.06
CA ASN A 712 50.13 -23.73 -23.54
C ASN A 712 50.27 -25.15 -24.24
N GLU A 713 50.79 -25.44 -25.47
CA GLU A 713 51.63 -24.80 -26.54
C GLU A 713 51.49 -25.55 -27.93
N SER A 714 52.19 -25.19 -29.04
CA SER A 714 51.98 -25.76 -30.42
C SER A 714 53.19 -25.76 -31.44
N ASP A 715 52.91 -26.07 -32.73
CA ASP A 715 53.74 -26.00 -33.99
C ASP A 715 54.66 -27.20 -34.41
N ASP A 716 54.88 -27.42 -35.73
CA ASP A 716 55.91 -28.32 -36.31
C ASP A 716 56.33 -27.94 -37.77
N ARG A 717 57.56 -28.26 -38.22
CA ARG A 717 58.17 -27.81 -39.51
C ARG A 717 59.24 -28.79 -40.10
N VAL A 718 60.25 -28.24 -40.80
CA VAL A 718 61.59 -28.80 -41.13
C VAL A 718 61.79 -29.57 -42.45
N PHE A 719 60.90 -30.46 -42.93
CA PHE A 719 61.29 -31.33 -44.08
C PHE A 719 61.52 -30.59 -45.43
N LEU A 720 60.87 -29.44 -45.65
CA LEU A 720 60.95 -28.65 -46.90
C LEU A 720 62.30 -27.95 -47.17
N LEU A 721 63.35 -28.21 -46.38
CA LEU A 721 64.54 -27.35 -46.31
C LEU A 721 65.69 -27.67 -47.29
N GLN A 722 65.73 -28.84 -47.94
CA GLN A 722 66.89 -29.24 -48.76
C GLN A 722 66.73 -29.09 -50.28
N GLU A 723 65.62 -29.53 -50.87
CA GLU A 723 65.36 -29.34 -52.33
C GLU A 723 65.36 -27.85 -52.69
N ARG A 724 64.83 -27.05 -51.76
CA ARG A 724 64.95 -25.59 -51.63
C ARG A 724 66.31 -25.04 -52.02
N ILE A 725 67.44 -25.67 -51.66
CA ILE A 725 68.78 -25.07 -51.77
C ILE A 725 69.23 -24.93 -53.23
N ARG A 726 68.84 -25.84 -54.12
CA ARG A 726 69.22 -25.75 -55.55
C ARG A 726 68.29 -24.83 -56.33
N GLU A 727 66.99 -24.86 -56.01
CA GLU A 727 66.06 -23.83 -56.48
C GLU A 727 66.58 -22.45 -56.05
N MET A 728 66.95 -22.27 -54.78
CA MET A 728 67.50 -21.03 -54.24
C MET A 728 68.70 -20.46 -55.02
N GLN A 729 69.45 -21.22 -55.82
CA GLN A 729 70.55 -20.67 -56.62
C GLN A 729 70.11 -20.06 -57.96
N GLN A 730 69.19 -20.70 -58.67
CA GLN A 730 68.61 -20.10 -59.89
C GLN A 730 67.50 -19.10 -59.55
N GLU A 731 66.78 -19.34 -58.45
CA GLU A 731 66.00 -18.31 -57.78
C GLU A 731 66.90 -17.14 -57.35
N THR A 732 68.10 -17.29 -56.76
CA THR A 732 68.85 -16.09 -56.34
C THR A 732 69.33 -15.23 -57.50
N SER A 733 69.47 -15.74 -58.72
CA SER A 733 69.71 -14.88 -59.89
C SER A 733 68.41 -14.24 -60.41
N SER A 734 67.32 -14.99 -60.55
CA SER A 734 66.01 -14.42 -60.92
C SER A 734 65.54 -13.40 -59.88
N LYS A 735 65.55 -13.78 -58.60
CA LYS A 735 65.36 -12.94 -57.41
C LYS A 735 66.41 -11.87 -57.24
N CYS A 736 67.57 -11.87 -57.91
CA CYS A 736 68.42 -10.68 -57.94
C CYS A 736 67.85 -9.63 -58.90
N SER A 737 67.44 -10.02 -60.10
CA SER A 737 66.69 -9.13 -60.99
C SER A 737 65.35 -8.70 -60.37
N GLU A 738 64.60 -9.63 -59.77
CA GLU A 738 63.37 -9.38 -59.01
C GLU A 738 63.66 -8.46 -57.83
N VAL A 739 64.71 -8.68 -57.02
CA VAL A 739 65.14 -7.73 -55.97
C VAL A 739 65.55 -6.38 -56.54
N THR A 740 65.94 -6.23 -57.81
CA THR A 740 66.10 -4.90 -58.43
C THR A 740 64.80 -4.30 -59.00
N SER A 741 63.78 -5.11 -59.30
CA SER A 741 62.41 -4.65 -59.58
C SER A 741 61.73 -4.25 -58.28
N LEU A 742 61.66 -5.18 -57.33
CA LEU A 742 61.22 -5.01 -55.96
C LEU A 742 62.01 -3.94 -55.19
N LYS A 743 63.25 -3.55 -55.57
CA LYS A 743 63.92 -2.35 -55.00
C LYS A 743 63.57 -1.03 -55.70
N ARG A 744 62.97 -1.06 -56.89
CA ARG A 744 62.27 0.11 -57.47
C ARG A 744 60.85 0.18 -56.91
N GLU A 745 60.12 -0.93 -56.92
CA GLU A 745 58.78 -1.01 -56.32
C GLU A 745 58.84 -0.76 -54.80
N LEU A 746 59.86 -1.22 -54.05
CA LEU A 746 60.05 -0.80 -52.66
C LEU A 746 60.43 0.67 -52.54
N LYS A 747 61.13 1.28 -53.50
CA LYS A 747 61.42 2.73 -53.46
C LYS A 747 60.21 3.57 -53.79
N GLU A 748 59.39 3.12 -54.73
CA GLU A 748 58.12 3.74 -55.08
C GLU A 748 57.12 3.53 -53.94
N LEU A 749 57.08 2.35 -53.30
CA LEU A 749 56.32 2.06 -52.08
C LEU A 749 56.89 2.73 -50.82
N GLU A 750 58.20 3.04 -50.74
CA GLU A 750 58.80 3.88 -49.69
C GLU A 750 58.44 5.35 -49.90
N GLN A 751 58.40 5.81 -51.15
CA GLN A 751 57.96 7.16 -51.52
C GLN A 751 56.46 7.33 -51.33
N ASP A 752 55.68 6.28 -51.60
CA ASP A 752 54.24 6.18 -51.31
C ASP A 752 53.97 5.95 -49.83
N ALA A 753 54.81 5.22 -49.10
CA ALA A 753 54.74 5.16 -47.65
C ALA A 753 55.09 6.52 -47.05
N ALA A 754 56.04 7.27 -47.62
CA ALA A 754 56.33 8.63 -47.21
C ALA A 754 55.20 9.60 -47.56
N SER A 755 54.49 9.42 -48.67
CA SER A 755 53.30 10.23 -49.04
C SER A 755 52.10 9.87 -48.15
N ARG A 756 51.86 8.58 -47.90
CA ARG A 756 50.85 8.08 -46.95
C ARG A 756 51.18 8.46 -45.50
N ASN A 757 52.44 8.47 -45.08
CA ASN A 757 52.86 8.91 -43.74
C ASN A 757 52.70 10.44 -43.59
N LYS A 758 52.91 11.22 -44.65
CA LYS A 758 52.54 12.64 -44.69
C LYS A 758 51.02 12.81 -44.57
N LEU A 759 50.23 12.11 -45.39
CA LEU A 759 48.77 12.14 -45.29
C LEU A 759 48.25 11.64 -43.94
N HIS A 760 48.89 10.66 -43.31
CA HIS A 760 48.52 10.12 -42.02
C HIS A 760 48.93 11.05 -40.86
N THR A 761 50.05 11.78 -40.98
CA THR A 761 50.38 12.85 -40.03
C THR A 761 49.52 14.10 -40.22
N GLU A 762 49.12 14.46 -41.44
CA GLU A 762 48.08 15.47 -41.68
C GLU A 762 46.72 15.05 -41.09
N LEU A 763 46.30 13.80 -41.32
CA LEU A 763 45.07 13.24 -40.76
C LEU A 763 45.14 13.18 -39.22
N ALA A 764 46.27 12.79 -38.63
CA ALA A 764 46.47 12.81 -37.19
C ALA A 764 46.44 14.24 -36.61
N LYS A 765 47.04 15.23 -37.27
CA LYS A 765 46.91 16.66 -36.89
C LYS A 765 45.46 17.12 -36.94
N LEU A 766 44.73 16.77 -38.00
CA LEU A 766 43.30 17.11 -38.14
C LEU A 766 42.46 16.39 -37.09
N GLN A 767 42.77 15.13 -36.76
CA GLN A 767 42.08 14.35 -35.72
C GLN A 767 42.35 14.90 -34.31
N VAL A 768 43.58 15.37 -34.03
CA VAL A 768 43.91 16.13 -32.81
C VAL A 768 43.19 17.49 -32.80
N SER A 769 43.13 18.20 -33.92
CA SER A 769 42.39 19.47 -34.03
C SER A 769 40.89 19.28 -33.77
N VAL A 770 40.28 18.24 -34.35
CA VAL A 770 38.87 17.89 -34.11
C VAL A 770 38.66 17.48 -32.64
N ARG A 771 39.57 16.69 -32.06
CA ARG A 771 39.49 16.32 -30.64
C ARG A 771 39.63 17.53 -29.70
N ASN A 772 40.48 18.49 -30.04
CA ASN A 772 40.64 19.72 -29.27
C ASN A 772 39.41 20.63 -29.39
N LEU A 773 38.81 20.73 -30.57
CA LEU A 773 37.54 21.44 -30.77
C LEU A 773 36.38 20.75 -30.04
N GLN A 774 36.33 19.42 -30.03
CA GLN A 774 35.35 18.65 -29.25
C GLN A 774 35.53 18.87 -27.74
N LEU A 775 36.77 18.85 -27.22
CA LEU A 775 37.05 19.19 -25.82
C LEU A 775 36.66 20.64 -25.49
N GLN A 776 36.87 21.58 -26.41
CA GLN A 776 36.43 22.97 -26.25
C GLN A 776 34.90 23.10 -26.26
N GLU A 777 34.20 22.35 -27.11
CA GLU A 777 32.73 22.27 -27.12
C GLU A 777 32.19 21.63 -25.82
N GLU A 778 32.81 20.54 -25.34
CA GLU A 778 32.44 19.90 -24.07
C GLU A 778 32.65 20.82 -22.87
N LEU A 779 33.78 21.56 -22.81
CA LEU A 779 34.04 22.57 -21.79
C LEU A 779 33.03 23.72 -21.86
N LEU A 780 32.78 24.30 -23.02
CA LEU A 780 31.77 25.36 -23.18
C LEU A 780 30.35 24.85 -22.84
N ARG A 781 30.05 23.58 -23.09
CA ARG A 781 28.78 22.95 -22.69
C ARG A 781 28.69 22.73 -21.18
N GLN A 782 29.81 22.41 -20.52
CA GLN A 782 29.91 22.31 -19.06
C GLN A 782 29.75 23.69 -18.40
N ASP A 783 30.45 24.71 -18.89
CA ASP A 783 30.32 26.10 -18.41
C ASP A 783 28.89 26.62 -18.57
N ASN A 784 28.24 26.37 -19.71
CA ASN A 784 26.83 26.71 -19.91
C ASN A 784 25.89 25.98 -18.95
N ALA A 785 26.19 24.71 -18.59
CA ALA A 785 25.39 23.97 -17.63
C ALA A 785 25.57 24.51 -16.19
N GLU A 786 26.80 24.87 -15.81
CA GLU A 786 27.08 25.45 -14.48
C GLU A 786 26.52 26.88 -14.37
N MET A 787 26.59 27.70 -15.43
CA MET A 787 25.91 29.00 -15.47
C MET A 787 24.38 28.86 -15.37
N GLN A 788 23.77 27.86 -16.01
CA GLN A 788 22.33 27.57 -15.83
C GLN A 788 21.99 27.12 -14.40
N LYS A 789 22.88 26.37 -13.73
CA LYS A 789 22.76 25.99 -12.33
C LYS A 789 22.85 27.21 -11.40
N GLN A 790 23.81 28.11 -11.62
CA GLN A 790 23.93 29.36 -10.87
C GLN A 790 22.71 30.28 -11.05
N ILE A 791 22.16 30.39 -12.27
CA ILE A 791 20.93 31.16 -12.53
C ILE A 791 19.76 30.59 -11.72
N ARG A 792 19.56 29.26 -11.70
CA ARG A 792 18.49 28.64 -10.89
C ARG A 792 18.66 28.90 -9.40
N ILE A 793 19.89 28.77 -8.88
CA ILE A 793 20.18 29.07 -7.47
C ILE A 793 19.82 30.52 -7.14
N CYS A 794 20.18 31.48 -8.00
CA CYS A 794 19.82 32.90 -7.83
C CYS A 794 18.30 33.14 -7.94
N GLU A 795 17.59 32.40 -8.79
CA GLU A 795 16.13 32.46 -8.89
C GLU A 795 15.43 31.86 -7.66
N GLU A 796 15.96 30.75 -7.12
CA GLU A 796 15.51 30.11 -5.88
C GLU A 796 15.74 31.03 -4.68
N GLU A 797 16.94 31.60 -4.51
CA GLU A 797 17.26 32.59 -3.46
C GLU A 797 16.38 33.84 -3.55
N LYS A 798 16.12 34.34 -4.76
CA LYS A 798 15.18 35.45 -5.02
C LYS A 798 13.74 35.08 -4.68
N SER A 799 13.34 33.82 -4.85
CA SER A 799 12.01 33.35 -4.44
C SER A 799 11.89 33.21 -2.92
N ALA A 800 12.93 32.70 -2.24
CA ALA A 800 12.97 32.57 -0.79
C ALA A 800 12.94 33.94 -0.10
N THR A 801 13.81 34.87 -0.51
CA THR A 801 13.83 36.24 0.02
C THR A 801 12.53 37.01 -0.22
N LYS A 802 11.79 36.71 -1.31
CA LYS A 802 10.44 37.24 -1.53
C LYS A 802 9.42 36.66 -0.53
N ILE A 803 9.47 35.35 -0.26
CA ILE A 803 8.59 34.70 0.73
C ILE A 803 8.88 35.24 2.14
N ASP A 804 10.16 35.43 2.49
CA ASP A 804 10.56 36.02 3.77
C ASP A 804 10.09 37.48 3.90
N PHE A 805 10.14 38.26 2.82
CA PHE A 805 9.59 39.63 2.79
C PHE A 805 8.05 39.63 2.98
N GLU A 806 7.33 38.76 2.28
CA GLU A 806 5.86 38.63 2.42
C GLU A 806 5.46 38.14 3.83
N SER A 807 6.24 37.25 4.42
CA SER A 807 6.12 36.81 5.81
C SER A 807 6.36 37.95 6.81
N LEU A 808 7.43 38.73 6.64
CA LEU A 808 7.75 39.87 7.49
C LEU A 808 6.70 41.00 7.36
N GLN A 809 6.18 41.24 6.16
CA GLN A 809 5.09 42.19 5.92
C GLN A 809 3.80 41.73 6.63
N SER A 810 3.50 40.43 6.62
CA SER A 810 2.38 39.85 7.36
C SER A 810 2.54 40.04 8.88
N MET A 811 3.72 39.75 9.44
CA MET A 811 4.01 40.01 10.86
C MET A 811 3.92 41.49 11.23
N HIS A 812 4.39 42.40 10.36
CA HIS A 812 4.25 43.83 10.58
C HIS A 812 2.78 44.28 10.59
N SER A 813 1.95 43.75 9.68
CA SER A 813 0.51 44.01 9.67
C SER A 813 -0.19 43.47 10.93
N ALA A 814 0.20 42.31 11.44
CA ALA A 814 -0.34 41.77 12.68
C ALA A 814 0.04 42.64 13.90
N LEU A 815 1.30 43.09 13.97
CA LEU A 815 1.78 43.96 15.03
C LEU A 815 1.11 45.35 15.02
N LEU A 816 0.76 45.87 13.84
CA LEU A 816 -0.06 47.07 13.70
C LEU A 816 -1.48 46.86 14.27
N MET A 817 -2.13 45.75 13.95
CA MET A 817 -3.47 45.43 14.48
C MET A 817 -3.47 45.25 16.01
N ASP A 818 -2.42 44.64 16.58
CA ASP A 818 -2.27 44.55 18.04
C ASP A 818 -1.94 45.91 18.68
N HIS A 819 -1.22 46.81 17.98
CA HIS A 819 -1.00 48.18 18.44
C HIS A 819 -2.31 48.99 18.47
N ASP A 820 -3.10 48.97 17.41
CA ASP A 820 -4.42 49.63 17.34
C ASP A 820 -5.36 49.11 18.44
N ARG A 821 -5.33 47.80 18.69
CA ARG A 821 -6.07 47.16 19.78
C ARG A 821 -5.60 47.60 21.17
N LEU A 822 -4.29 47.73 21.37
CA LEU A 822 -3.70 48.19 22.63
C LEU A 822 -4.00 49.68 22.88
N GLN A 823 -3.99 50.51 21.83
CA GLN A 823 -4.43 51.91 21.90
C GLN A 823 -5.91 51.99 22.28
N THR A 824 -6.78 51.18 21.66
CA THR A 824 -8.21 51.09 22.01
C THR A 824 -8.43 50.72 23.48
N LEU A 825 -7.62 49.79 24.03
CA LEU A 825 -7.65 49.44 25.45
C LEU A 825 -7.17 50.58 26.36
N HIS A 826 -6.12 51.30 25.98
CA HIS A 826 -5.60 52.46 26.70
C HIS A 826 -6.64 53.59 26.77
N ASP A 827 -7.35 53.85 25.68
CA ASP A 827 -8.34 54.92 25.59
C ASP A 827 -9.60 54.60 26.42
N MET A 828 -10.04 53.33 26.44
CA MET A 828 -11.11 52.88 27.36
C MET A 828 -10.71 53.01 28.83
N LEU A 829 -9.49 52.58 29.19
CA LEU A 829 -9.00 52.67 30.58
C LEU A 829 -8.87 54.14 31.03
N SER A 830 -8.48 55.04 30.13
CA SER A 830 -8.43 56.48 30.37
C SER A 830 -9.83 57.06 30.67
N ALA A 831 -10.84 56.64 29.90
CA ALA A 831 -12.22 57.07 30.12
C ALA A 831 -12.81 56.58 31.46
N ASP A 832 -12.49 55.34 31.87
CA ASP A 832 -12.92 54.81 33.17
C ASP A 832 -12.20 55.46 34.37
N TYR A 833 -10.93 55.85 34.21
CA TYR A 833 -10.22 56.65 35.21
C TYR A 833 -10.90 58.01 35.44
N ASP A 834 -11.26 58.72 34.38
CA ASP A 834 -11.93 60.02 34.50
C ASP A 834 -13.37 59.90 35.06
N ARG A 835 -14.09 58.79 34.82
CA ARG A 835 -15.35 58.48 35.54
C ARG A 835 -15.13 58.33 37.04
N ALA A 836 -14.20 57.46 37.46
CA ALA A 836 -13.95 57.21 38.88
C ALA A 836 -13.51 58.49 39.63
N LYS A 837 -12.75 59.35 38.94
CA LYS A 837 -12.35 60.68 39.41
C LYS A 837 -13.54 61.64 39.55
N TYR A 838 -14.47 61.65 38.60
CA TYR A 838 -15.72 62.43 38.70
C TYR A 838 -16.55 62.01 39.93
N ASP A 839 -16.83 60.71 40.08
CA ASP A 839 -17.63 60.18 41.20
C ASP A 839 -17.02 60.49 42.57
N ASN A 840 -15.68 60.45 42.66
CA ASN A 840 -14.97 60.84 43.90
C ASN A 840 -15.23 62.31 44.27
N THR A 841 -15.26 63.24 43.30
CA THR A 841 -15.61 64.64 43.57
C THR A 841 -17.06 64.80 44.03
N LEU A 842 -17.99 64.02 43.46
CA LEU A 842 -19.41 64.06 43.80
C LEU A 842 -19.65 63.61 45.26
N LEU A 843 -18.99 62.53 45.69
CA LEU A 843 -19.03 62.06 47.08
C LEU A 843 -18.45 63.08 48.06
N LYS A 844 -17.34 63.75 47.67
CA LYS A 844 -16.67 64.77 48.48
C LYS A 844 -17.50 66.04 48.68
N ILE A 845 -18.45 66.33 47.78
CA ILE A 845 -19.44 67.40 47.95
C ILE A 845 -20.50 67.00 48.97
N LYS A 846 -21.10 65.81 48.85
CA LYS A 846 -22.15 65.31 49.77
C LYS A 846 -21.66 65.33 51.22
N LEU A 847 -20.49 64.76 51.47
CA LEU A 847 -19.87 64.64 52.81
C LEU A 847 -19.52 65.99 53.47
N LYS A 848 -19.66 67.13 52.75
CA LYS A 848 -19.46 68.48 53.27
C LYS A 848 -20.75 69.10 53.84
N ASN A 849 -21.92 68.62 53.46
CA ASN A 849 -23.21 69.23 53.82
C ASN A 849 -23.74 68.72 55.17
N ASP A 850 -23.44 67.47 55.53
CA ASP A 850 -24.05 66.73 56.65
C ASP A 850 -23.47 67.12 58.04
N LYS A 851 -23.40 68.42 58.35
CA LYS A 851 -22.78 68.97 59.58
C LYS A 851 -23.63 70.03 60.32
N GLY A 852 -24.96 69.97 60.19
CA GLY A 852 -25.91 70.89 60.83
C GLY A 852 -26.62 70.33 62.09
N THR A 853 -27.04 71.26 62.96
CA THR A 853 -28.32 71.24 63.71
C THR A 853 -28.77 69.97 64.47
N SER A 854 -28.09 69.67 65.58
CA SER A 854 -28.43 68.60 66.55
C SER A 854 -29.77 68.75 67.32
N GLU A 855 -30.68 69.65 66.93
CA GLU A 855 -32.00 69.84 67.56
C GLU A 855 -33.16 69.59 66.58
N GLU A 856 -32.93 69.83 65.29
CA GLU A 856 -33.70 69.17 64.22
C GLU A 856 -33.61 67.65 64.43
N VAL A 857 -32.40 67.14 64.72
CA VAL A 857 -32.07 65.74 65.06
C VAL A 857 -33.00 65.04 66.05
N LEU A 858 -33.83 65.69 66.88
CA LEU A 858 -34.84 64.97 67.70
C LEU A 858 -36.19 64.78 67.00
N ASN A 859 -36.69 65.77 66.27
CA ASN A 859 -37.88 65.60 65.41
C ASN A 859 -37.50 64.81 64.15
N GLU A 860 -36.36 65.11 63.55
CA GLU A 860 -35.70 64.28 62.55
C GLU A 860 -35.34 62.90 63.09
N ARG A 861 -35.13 62.64 64.40
CA ARG A 861 -34.94 61.25 64.88
C ARG A 861 -36.24 60.47 64.90
N ARG A 862 -37.38 61.09 65.24
CA ARG A 862 -38.69 60.46 65.10
C ARG A 862 -39.07 60.30 63.62
N GLN A 863 -38.89 61.35 62.82
CA GLN A 863 -39.08 61.28 61.37
C GLN A 863 -38.04 60.39 60.68
N LEU A 864 -36.83 60.19 61.22
CA LEU A 864 -35.87 59.16 60.77
C LEU A 864 -36.21 57.79 61.34
N GLU A 865 -37.01 57.65 62.38
CA GLU A 865 -37.49 56.34 62.83
C GLU A 865 -38.69 55.91 62.00
N GLU A 866 -39.59 56.83 61.63
CA GLU A 866 -40.64 56.64 60.63
C GLU A 866 -40.07 56.52 59.20
N LEU A 867 -39.08 57.34 58.81
CA LEU A 867 -38.38 57.22 57.54
C LEU A 867 -37.42 56.04 57.51
N LYS A 868 -36.83 55.57 58.63
CA LYS A 868 -36.12 54.28 58.65
C LYS A 868 -37.09 53.12 58.60
N LEU A 869 -38.28 53.22 59.19
CA LEU A 869 -39.29 52.17 59.09
C LEU A 869 -39.79 52.07 57.66
N THR A 870 -40.26 53.16 57.06
CA THR A 870 -40.68 53.19 55.65
C THR A 870 -39.53 52.92 54.68
N LEU A 871 -38.29 53.36 54.95
CA LEU A 871 -37.12 53.01 54.12
C LEU A 871 -36.59 51.60 54.41
N ALA A 872 -36.95 50.96 55.53
CA ALA A 872 -36.75 49.52 55.77
C ALA A 872 -37.83 48.69 55.08
N GLU A 873 -39.10 49.11 55.12
CA GLU A 873 -40.20 48.51 54.35
C GLU A 873 -39.98 48.66 52.84
N GLU A 874 -39.51 49.81 52.38
CA GLU A 874 -39.10 50.04 50.99
C GLU A 874 -37.84 49.27 50.63
N ARG A 875 -36.84 49.15 51.53
CA ARG A 875 -35.72 48.22 51.31
C ARG A 875 -36.20 46.79 51.23
N GLU A 876 -37.12 46.35 52.09
CA GLU A 876 -37.66 44.99 52.05
C GLU A 876 -38.56 44.79 50.81
N ARG A 877 -39.25 45.82 50.31
CA ARG A 877 -39.91 45.79 48.99
C ARG A 877 -38.88 45.66 47.88
N HIS A 878 -37.86 46.49 47.85
CA HIS A 878 -36.78 46.43 46.86
C HIS A 878 -35.98 45.12 46.94
N ASP A 879 -35.75 44.56 48.12
CA ASP A 879 -35.07 43.28 48.32
C ASP A 879 -35.97 42.11 47.90
N ARG A 880 -37.28 42.15 48.17
CA ARG A 880 -38.26 41.19 47.62
C ARG A 880 -38.37 41.32 46.10
N GLU A 881 -38.41 42.52 45.54
CA GLU A 881 -38.44 42.77 44.09
C GLU A 881 -37.13 42.37 43.41
N VAL A 882 -35.98 42.61 44.04
CA VAL A 882 -34.67 42.12 43.60
C VAL A 882 -34.58 40.61 43.75
N GLN A 883 -35.22 39.99 44.74
CA GLN A 883 -35.30 38.54 44.88
C GLN A 883 -36.21 37.91 43.81
N VAL A 884 -37.34 38.56 43.47
CA VAL A 884 -38.21 38.18 42.35
C VAL A 884 -37.48 38.37 41.02
N MET A 885 -36.86 39.51 40.76
CA MET A 885 -36.03 39.73 39.57
C MET A 885 -34.84 38.77 39.51
N ARG A 886 -34.27 38.33 40.64
CA ARG A 886 -33.25 37.27 40.67
C ARG A 886 -33.84 35.91 40.32
N SER A 887 -35.01 35.52 40.85
CA SER A 887 -35.68 34.28 40.45
C SER A 887 -36.13 34.30 38.99
N ASP A 888 -36.56 35.45 38.48
CA ASP A 888 -36.95 35.64 37.08
C ASP A 888 -35.73 35.63 36.15
N MET A 889 -34.61 36.23 36.55
CA MET A 889 -33.35 36.12 35.81
C MET A 889 -32.76 34.71 35.84
N ILE A 890 -32.92 33.97 36.95
CA ILE A 890 -32.55 32.55 37.02
C ILE A 890 -33.49 31.71 36.15
N SER A 891 -34.80 31.96 36.18
CA SER A 891 -35.81 31.29 35.36
C SER A 891 -35.56 31.56 33.86
N LEU A 892 -35.38 32.82 33.48
CA LEU A 892 -35.08 33.24 32.10
C LEU A 892 -33.72 32.69 31.63
N ARG A 893 -32.71 32.63 32.51
CA ARG A 893 -31.44 31.96 32.23
C ARG A 893 -31.62 30.46 32.02
N ASN A 894 -32.38 29.78 32.88
CA ASN A 894 -32.67 28.35 32.74
C ASN A 894 -33.44 28.07 31.45
N ASN A 895 -34.42 28.91 31.10
CA ASN A 895 -35.17 28.85 29.85
C ASN A 895 -34.27 29.13 28.64
N TYR A 896 -33.33 30.07 28.71
CA TYR A 896 -32.35 30.31 27.65
C TYR A 896 -31.35 29.15 27.51
N GLU A 897 -30.85 28.61 28.62
CA GLU A 897 -29.98 27.42 28.61
C GLU A 897 -30.73 26.17 28.12
N GLN A 898 -32.04 26.07 28.37
CA GLN A 898 -32.90 25.02 27.84
C GLN A 898 -33.13 25.18 26.33
N VAL A 899 -33.61 26.34 25.87
CA VAL A 899 -33.75 26.66 24.43
C VAL A 899 -32.42 26.51 23.69
N ARG A 900 -31.28 26.79 24.33
CA ARG A 900 -29.94 26.53 23.77
C ARG A 900 -29.63 25.03 23.65
N LYS A 901 -29.95 24.20 24.66
CA LYS A 901 -29.82 22.73 24.56
C LYS A 901 -30.74 22.19 23.47
N ASP A 902 -31.97 22.68 23.40
CA ASP A 902 -32.97 22.26 22.42
C ASP A 902 -32.55 22.67 21.00
N ASN A 903 -32.03 23.88 20.81
CA ASN A 903 -31.44 24.32 19.53
C ASN A 903 -30.24 23.44 19.13
N ILE A 904 -29.32 23.14 20.05
CA ILE A 904 -28.19 22.23 19.79
C ILE A 904 -28.67 20.81 19.43
N SER A 905 -29.71 20.30 20.10
CA SER A 905 -30.28 18.98 19.82
C SER A 905 -31.02 18.95 18.47
N LEU A 906 -31.74 20.01 18.13
CA LEU A 906 -32.41 20.18 16.84
C LEU A 906 -31.40 20.27 15.70
N VAL A 907 -30.35 21.09 15.85
CA VAL A 907 -29.24 21.17 14.88
C VAL A 907 -28.57 19.81 14.71
N ARG A 908 -28.28 19.09 15.81
CA ARG A 908 -27.73 17.73 15.73
C ARG A 908 -28.69 16.75 15.05
N SER A 909 -30.00 16.84 15.27
CA SER A 909 -30.99 16.01 14.58
C SER A 909 -31.10 16.33 13.09
N ALA A 910 -30.98 17.60 12.70
CA ALA A 910 -30.95 18.02 11.31
C ALA A 910 -29.67 17.56 10.61
N GLN A 911 -28.52 17.62 11.29
CA GLN A 911 -27.25 17.09 10.81
C GLN A 911 -27.33 15.58 10.55
N LEU A 912 -27.88 14.81 11.49
CA LEU A 912 -28.09 13.36 11.35
C LEU A 912 -29.08 13.03 10.23
N ALA A 913 -30.16 13.80 10.08
CA ALA A 913 -31.11 13.64 8.97
C ALA A 913 -30.49 14.00 7.61
N GLU A 914 -29.56 14.97 7.56
CA GLU A 914 -28.79 15.26 6.35
C GLU A 914 -27.80 14.14 6.02
N ASP A 915 -27.07 13.61 7.01
CA ASP A 915 -26.19 12.45 6.84
C ASP A 915 -26.95 11.21 6.35
N GLU A 916 -28.14 10.95 6.89
CA GLU A 916 -29.04 9.89 6.41
C GLU A 916 -29.51 10.14 4.99
N LEU A 917 -29.89 11.38 4.65
CA LEU A 917 -30.29 11.76 3.30
C LEU A 917 -29.13 11.64 2.29
N GLN A 918 -27.89 11.93 2.70
CA GLN A 918 -26.69 11.68 1.90
C GLN A 918 -26.43 10.17 1.69
N LYS A 919 -26.52 9.35 2.76
CA LYS A 919 -26.41 7.88 2.68
C LYS A 919 -27.49 7.30 1.76
N LEU A 920 -28.73 7.79 1.85
CA LEU A 920 -29.85 7.38 0.99
C LEU A 920 -29.63 7.80 -0.47
N ARG A 921 -29.11 9.00 -0.74
CA ARG A 921 -28.72 9.41 -2.11
C ARG A 921 -27.62 8.53 -2.70
N PHE A 922 -26.61 8.14 -1.90
CA PHE A 922 -25.56 7.23 -2.36
C PHE A 922 -26.09 5.81 -2.60
N ALA A 923 -27.01 5.33 -1.75
CA ALA A 923 -27.71 4.06 -1.98
C ALA A 923 -28.59 4.11 -3.25
N GLU A 924 -29.31 5.21 -3.47
CA GLU A 924 -30.11 5.43 -4.68
C GLU A 924 -29.23 5.48 -5.94
N GLN A 925 -28.11 6.21 -5.91
CA GLN A 925 -27.17 6.28 -7.04
C GLN A 925 -26.58 4.89 -7.36
N ASN A 926 -26.24 4.09 -6.35
CA ASN A 926 -25.83 2.71 -6.55
C ASN A 926 -26.95 1.87 -7.18
N GLN A 927 -28.19 1.97 -6.66
CA GLN A 927 -29.36 1.27 -7.23
C GLN A 927 -29.63 1.68 -8.68
N ARG A 928 -29.52 2.97 -9.03
CA ARG A 928 -29.60 3.47 -10.42
C ARG A 928 -28.53 2.82 -11.30
N SER A 929 -27.27 2.79 -10.87
CA SER A 929 -26.18 2.14 -11.64
C SER A 929 -26.35 0.61 -11.80
N ILE A 930 -27.00 -0.05 -10.84
CA ILE A 930 -27.36 -1.47 -10.92
C ILE A 930 -28.52 -1.66 -11.90
N ASN A 931 -29.54 -0.80 -11.85
CA ASN A 931 -30.68 -0.82 -12.77
C ASN A 931 -30.23 -0.54 -14.22
N GLU A 932 -29.37 0.45 -14.46
CA GLU A 932 -28.77 0.72 -15.77
C GLU A 932 -28.01 -0.51 -16.31
N ARG A 933 -27.25 -1.19 -15.45
CA ARG A 933 -26.53 -2.42 -15.82
C ARG A 933 -27.49 -3.58 -16.11
N LEU A 934 -28.58 -3.72 -15.35
CA LEU A 934 -29.61 -4.73 -15.58
C LEU A 934 -30.41 -4.45 -16.86
N ILE A 935 -30.73 -3.20 -17.15
CA ILE A 935 -31.35 -2.76 -18.42
C ILE A 935 -30.42 -3.12 -19.59
N ALA A 936 -29.14 -2.77 -19.52
CA ALA A 936 -28.17 -3.12 -20.56
C ALA A 936 -28.03 -4.64 -20.76
N GLN A 937 -28.15 -5.45 -19.70
CA GLN A 937 -28.20 -6.92 -19.79
C GLN A 937 -29.50 -7.42 -20.41
N VAL A 938 -30.65 -6.83 -20.06
CA VAL A 938 -31.95 -7.15 -20.66
C VAL A 938 -31.94 -6.81 -22.16
N ASP A 939 -31.42 -5.65 -22.55
CA ASP A 939 -31.30 -5.25 -23.97
C ASP A 939 -30.37 -6.19 -24.75
N ASP A 940 -29.30 -6.69 -24.11
CA ASP A 940 -28.40 -7.66 -24.73
C ASP A 940 -29.04 -9.05 -24.88
N LEU A 941 -29.82 -9.49 -23.90
CA LEU A 941 -30.64 -10.70 -23.99
C LEU A 941 -31.76 -10.55 -25.02
N GLN A 942 -32.39 -9.38 -25.13
CA GLN A 942 -33.38 -9.09 -26.17
C GLN A 942 -32.75 -9.11 -27.56
N ARG A 943 -31.59 -8.46 -27.78
CA ARG A 943 -30.85 -8.52 -29.06
C ARG A 943 -30.45 -9.95 -29.42
N LYS A 944 -30.00 -10.75 -28.45
CA LYS A 944 -29.71 -12.19 -28.64
C LYS A 944 -30.97 -13.00 -28.99
N LEU A 945 -32.10 -12.73 -28.34
CA LEU A 945 -33.37 -13.40 -28.61
C LEU A 945 -33.93 -13.02 -29.99
N GLN A 946 -33.83 -11.75 -30.38
CA GLN A 946 -34.17 -11.28 -31.73
C GLN A 946 -33.32 -11.97 -32.80
N ALA A 947 -32.00 -12.07 -32.59
CA ALA A 947 -31.10 -12.79 -33.50
C ALA A 947 -31.45 -14.27 -33.64
N ARG A 948 -31.80 -14.96 -32.53
CA ARG A 948 -32.27 -16.35 -32.59
C ARG A 948 -33.65 -16.49 -33.23
N ASN A 949 -34.55 -15.53 -33.07
CA ASN A 949 -35.84 -15.53 -33.78
C ASN A 949 -35.67 -15.35 -35.29
N LEU A 950 -34.70 -14.54 -35.73
CA LEU A 950 -34.32 -14.41 -37.15
C LEU A 950 -33.72 -15.70 -37.70
N GLU A 951 -32.81 -16.35 -36.96
CA GLU A 951 -32.25 -17.66 -37.31
C GLU A 951 -33.35 -18.75 -37.39
N ILE A 952 -34.31 -18.76 -36.48
CA ILE A 952 -35.48 -19.65 -36.50
C ILE A 952 -36.35 -19.35 -37.74
N ALA A 953 -36.61 -18.08 -38.08
CA ALA A 953 -37.36 -17.70 -39.27
C ALA A 953 -36.66 -18.14 -40.56
N GLU A 954 -35.34 -17.98 -40.66
CA GLU A 954 -34.54 -18.51 -41.76
C GLU A 954 -34.61 -20.05 -41.85
N LEU A 955 -34.55 -20.75 -40.72
CA LEU A 955 -34.65 -22.20 -40.67
C LEU A 955 -36.05 -22.70 -41.05
N LEU A 956 -37.11 -22.01 -40.64
CA LEU A 956 -38.48 -22.27 -41.07
C LEU A 956 -38.62 -22.05 -42.58
N GLN A 957 -38.11 -20.95 -43.14
CA GLN A 957 -38.12 -20.71 -44.59
C GLN A 957 -37.36 -21.81 -45.36
N LYS A 958 -36.21 -22.28 -44.83
CA LYS A 958 -35.46 -23.41 -45.41
C LYS A 958 -36.27 -24.72 -45.34
N ILE A 959 -36.98 -24.97 -44.23
CA ILE A 959 -37.88 -26.13 -44.07
C ILE A 959 -39.06 -26.06 -45.04
N GLU A 960 -39.69 -24.89 -45.22
CA GLU A 960 -40.77 -24.70 -46.20
C GLU A 960 -40.30 -24.92 -47.63
N LEU A 961 -39.09 -24.44 -47.99
CA LEU A 961 -38.48 -24.68 -49.29
C LEU A 961 -38.19 -26.18 -49.52
N PHE A 962 -37.67 -26.89 -48.51
CA PHE A 962 -37.49 -28.34 -48.57
C PHE A 962 -38.83 -29.09 -48.62
N ALA A 963 -39.87 -28.63 -47.93
CA ALA A 963 -41.21 -29.22 -47.99
C ALA A 963 -41.83 -29.05 -49.39
N HIS A 964 -41.66 -27.88 -50.02
CA HIS A 964 -42.05 -27.66 -51.41
C HIS A 964 -41.26 -28.58 -52.37
N LEU A 965 -39.93 -28.68 -52.20
CA LEU A 965 -39.10 -29.54 -53.05
C LEU A 965 -39.48 -31.02 -52.89
N ASN A 966 -39.67 -31.50 -51.66
CA ASN A 966 -40.12 -32.86 -51.39
C ASN A 966 -41.51 -33.12 -51.98
N LYS A 967 -42.44 -32.17 -51.87
CA LYS A 967 -43.76 -32.27 -52.53
C LYS A 967 -43.63 -32.39 -54.05
N THR A 968 -42.75 -31.61 -54.68
CA THR A 968 -42.47 -31.68 -56.12
C THR A 968 -41.87 -33.05 -56.49
N LEU A 969 -40.88 -33.53 -55.74
CA LEU A 969 -40.25 -34.85 -55.97
C LEU A 969 -41.22 -36.01 -55.71
N GLU A 970 -42.13 -35.90 -54.74
CA GLU A 970 -43.22 -36.85 -54.55
C GLU A 970 -44.23 -36.81 -55.70
N GLU A 971 -44.57 -35.62 -56.22
CA GLU A 971 -45.44 -35.50 -57.39
C GLU A 971 -44.79 -36.10 -58.64
N GLU A 972 -43.50 -35.85 -58.87
CA GLU A 972 -42.70 -36.51 -59.91
C GLU A 972 -42.65 -38.03 -59.72
N SER A 973 -42.30 -38.53 -58.53
CA SER A 973 -42.30 -39.96 -58.22
C SER A 973 -43.67 -40.58 -58.50
N ARG A 974 -44.76 -39.98 -58.02
CA ARG A 974 -46.12 -40.43 -58.31
C ARG A 974 -46.44 -40.37 -59.81
N THR A 975 -45.84 -39.49 -60.62
CA THR A 975 -46.00 -39.55 -62.09
C THR A 975 -45.19 -40.68 -62.73
N LEU A 976 -43.97 -40.95 -62.25
CA LEU A 976 -43.14 -42.08 -62.66
C LEU A 976 -43.80 -43.40 -62.27
N ASP A 977 -44.32 -43.55 -61.06
CA ASP A 977 -45.12 -44.69 -60.62
C ASP A 977 -46.34 -44.91 -61.51
N ARG A 978 -47.05 -43.83 -61.92
CA ARG A 978 -48.13 -43.94 -62.90
C ARG A 978 -47.63 -44.34 -64.29
N GLN A 979 -46.41 -43.99 -64.71
CA GLN A 979 -45.80 -44.47 -65.96
C GLN A 979 -45.40 -45.94 -65.86
N ILE A 980 -44.68 -46.33 -64.80
CA ILE A 980 -44.25 -47.70 -64.50
C ILE A 980 -45.46 -48.62 -64.40
N ASN A 981 -46.52 -48.23 -63.68
CA ASN A 981 -47.75 -49.03 -63.60
C ASN A 981 -48.44 -49.16 -64.98
N ARG A 982 -48.49 -48.11 -65.80
CA ARG A 982 -49.00 -48.21 -67.18
C ARG A 982 -48.16 -49.17 -68.03
N LEU A 983 -46.83 -49.12 -67.92
CA LEU A 983 -45.92 -50.05 -68.60
C LEU A 983 -46.04 -51.49 -68.06
N LEU A 984 -46.24 -51.68 -66.75
CA LEU A 984 -46.49 -52.99 -66.14
C LEU A 984 -47.84 -53.57 -66.58
N THR A 985 -48.91 -52.78 -66.63
CA THR A 985 -50.21 -53.21 -67.18
C THR A 985 -50.10 -53.51 -68.67
N GLN A 986 -49.33 -52.74 -69.45
CA GLN A 986 -49.04 -53.07 -70.85
C GLN A 986 -48.27 -54.39 -70.97
N ASN A 987 -47.19 -54.58 -70.20
CA ASN A 987 -46.39 -55.82 -70.19
C ASN A 987 -47.18 -57.03 -69.70
N GLN A 988 -48.06 -56.88 -68.71
CA GLN A 988 -49.00 -57.92 -68.29
C GLN A 988 -49.98 -58.25 -69.43
N ASN A 989 -50.58 -57.25 -70.08
CA ASN A 989 -51.45 -57.48 -71.24
C ASN A 989 -50.71 -58.15 -72.41
N PHE A 990 -49.45 -57.78 -72.69
CA PHE A 990 -48.62 -58.46 -73.68
C PHE A 990 -48.26 -59.88 -73.25
N LEU A 991 -47.92 -60.12 -71.98
CA LEU A 991 -47.62 -61.44 -71.46
C LEU A 991 -48.85 -62.35 -71.49
N THR A 992 -50.03 -61.87 -71.08
CA THR A 992 -51.29 -62.61 -71.17
C THR A 992 -51.67 -62.89 -72.63
N ARG A 993 -51.47 -61.94 -73.56
CA ARG A 993 -51.62 -62.21 -75.00
C ARG A 993 -50.64 -63.28 -75.49
N THR A 994 -49.37 -63.20 -75.11
CA THR A 994 -48.33 -64.18 -75.50
C THR A 994 -48.57 -65.55 -74.88
N LEU A 995 -49.05 -65.63 -73.63
CA LEU A 995 -49.44 -66.87 -72.97
C LEU A 995 -50.69 -67.47 -73.63
N ASN A 996 -51.75 -66.70 -73.85
CA ASN A 996 -52.94 -67.18 -74.56
C ASN A 996 -52.60 -67.67 -75.97
N ASN A 997 -51.74 -66.97 -76.70
CA ASN A 997 -51.25 -67.41 -78.02
C ASN A 997 -50.41 -68.69 -77.92
N LYS A 998 -49.50 -68.78 -76.92
CA LYS A 998 -48.68 -69.97 -76.69
C LYS A 998 -49.52 -71.17 -76.25
N ASP A 999 -50.54 -70.97 -75.43
CA ASP A 999 -51.45 -72.02 -74.99
C ASP A 999 -52.35 -72.48 -76.13
N SER A 1000 -52.75 -71.58 -77.04
CA SER A 1000 -53.42 -71.91 -78.31
C SER A 1000 -52.53 -72.81 -79.18
N CYS A 1001 -51.30 -72.39 -79.48
CA CYS A 1001 -50.31 -73.23 -80.17
C CYS A 1001 -49.93 -74.49 -79.37
N GLY A 1002 -50.09 -74.47 -78.05
CA GLY A 1002 -49.85 -75.59 -77.15
C GLY A 1002 -51.01 -76.60 -77.13
N SER A 1003 -52.25 -76.21 -77.43
CA SER A 1003 -53.31 -77.13 -77.86
C SER A 1003 -53.00 -77.70 -79.24
N GLU A 1004 -52.74 -76.86 -80.24
CA GLU A 1004 -52.43 -77.31 -81.60
C GLU A 1004 -51.27 -78.33 -81.62
N GLN A 1005 -50.18 -78.06 -80.90
CA GLN A 1005 -49.03 -78.96 -80.79
C GLN A 1005 -49.36 -80.25 -80.02
N ARG A 1006 -50.27 -80.24 -79.03
CA ARG A 1006 -50.76 -81.49 -78.40
C ARG A 1006 -51.61 -82.30 -79.37
N ASP A 1007 -52.49 -81.64 -80.13
CA ASP A 1007 -53.31 -82.28 -81.16
C ASP A 1007 -52.45 -82.87 -82.30
N PHE A 1008 -51.27 -82.31 -82.57
CA PHE A 1008 -50.26 -82.91 -83.45
C PHE A 1008 -49.46 -84.02 -82.74
N GLN A 1009 -49.18 -83.90 -81.45
CA GLN A 1009 -48.37 -84.88 -80.72
C GLN A 1009 -49.14 -86.17 -80.37
N GLU A 1010 -50.47 -86.14 -80.19
CA GLU A 1010 -51.29 -87.37 -80.14
C GLU A 1010 -51.31 -88.09 -81.51
N LYS A 1011 -51.42 -87.33 -82.61
CA LYS A 1011 -51.30 -87.87 -83.99
C LYS A 1011 -49.90 -88.47 -84.25
N LEU A 1012 -48.85 -87.89 -83.70
CA LEU A 1012 -47.49 -88.47 -83.76
C LEU A 1012 -47.28 -89.66 -82.81
N SER A 1013 -47.95 -89.69 -81.66
CA SER A 1013 -47.81 -90.77 -80.68
C SER A 1013 -48.51 -92.06 -81.13
N SER A 1014 -49.68 -91.93 -81.76
CA SER A 1014 -50.34 -93.04 -82.45
C SER A 1014 -49.47 -93.62 -83.59
N LEU A 1015 -48.85 -92.75 -84.40
CA LEU A 1015 -47.86 -93.18 -85.41
C LEU A 1015 -46.61 -93.87 -84.79
N ARG A 1016 -46.04 -93.34 -83.70
CA ARG A 1016 -44.87 -93.94 -83.04
C ARG A 1016 -45.18 -95.29 -82.40
N SER A 1017 -46.38 -95.50 -81.84
CA SER A 1017 -46.78 -96.80 -81.30
C SER A 1017 -46.95 -97.89 -82.38
N HIS A 1018 -47.09 -97.51 -83.66
CA HIS A 1018 -46.96 -98.43 -84.78
C HIS A 1018 -45.49 -98.67 -85.18
N LYS A 1019 -44.62 -97.65 -85.12
CA LYS A 1019 -43.17 -97.78 -85.43
C LYS A 1019 -42.42 -98.67 -84.44
N GLU A 1020 -42.64 -98.50 -83.14
CA GLU A 1020 -41.92 -99.26 -82.10
C GLU A 1020 -42.21 -100.77 -82.16
N LYS A 1021 -43.44 -101.14 -82.53
CA LYS A 1021 -43.86 -102.54 -82.77
C LYS A 1021 -43.26 -103.16 -84.05
N LEU A 1022 -42.57 -102.37 -84.87
CA LEU A 1022 -41.71 -102.84 -85.96
C LEU A 1022 -40.25 -102.94 -85.50
N GLU A 1023 -39.72 -101.92 -84.83
CA GLU A 1023 -38.29 -101.86 -84.45
C GLU A 1023 -37.88 -102.84 -83.35
N GLY A 1024 -38.80 -103.23 -82.45
CA GLY A 1024 -38.55 -104.31 -81.47
C GLY A 1024 -38.13 -105.63 -82.14
N LYS A 1025 -38.56 -105.87 -83.39
CA LYS A 1025 -38.19 -107.06 -84.19
C LYS A 1025 -36.79 -106.99 -84.80
N ILE A 1026 -36.11 -105.85 -84.73
CA ILE A 1026 -34.81 -105.60 -85.39
C ILE A 1026 -33.67 -105.66 -84.36
N MET A 1027 -33.82 -105.03 -83.19
CA MET A 1027 -32.73 -104.97 -82.20
C MET A 1027 -32.35 -106.34 -81.61
N GLU A 1028 -33.28 -107.29 -81.56
CA GLU A 1028 -33.03 -108.65 -81.04
C GLU A 1028 -32.00 -109.43 -81.91
N GLN A 1029 -31.82 -109.07 -83.19
CA GLN A 1029 -30.79 -109.66 -84.05
C GLN A 1029 -29.38 -109.11 -83.81
N PHE A 1030 -29.23 -107.89 -83.28
CA PHE A 1030 -27.93 -107.24 -83.06
C PHE A 1030 -27.32 -107.54 -81.68
N HIS A 1031 -27.94 -108.42 -80.88
CA HIS A 1031 -27.49 -108.73 -79.52
C HIS A 1031 -26.24 -109.65 -79.46
N MET A 1032 -25.51 -109.79 -80.56
CA MET A 1032 -24.51 -110.84 -80.84
C MET A 1032 -23.24 -110.27 -81.49
N LEU A 1033 -22.23 -109.88 -80.69
CA LEU A 1033 -20.87 -110.49 -80.73
C LEU A 1033 -19.86 -109.79 -79.80
N ASP A 1034 -19.71 -108.47 -79.84
CA ASP A 1034 -18.59 -107.79 -79.16
C ASP A 1034 -18.84 -107.54 -77.66
N SER A 1035 -18.12 -108.27 -76.82
CA SER A 1035 -18.28 -108.27 -75.36
C SER A 1035 -16.96 -108.53 -74.63
N LYS A 1036 -16.44 -107.52 -73.91
CA LYS A 1036 -15.64 -107.66 -72.66
C LYS A 1036 -15.33 -106.28 -72.03
N ASN A 1037 -15.37 -106.07 -70.70
CA ASN A 1037 -16.17 -106.72 -69.66
C ASN A 1037 -16.03 -106.00 -68.29
N VAL A 1038 -17.07 -106.11 -67.43
CA VAL A 1038 -16.98 -106.28 -65.93
C VAL A 1038 -16.41 -105.11 -65.09
N ALA A 1039 -16.90 -104.78 -63.88
CA ALA A 1039 -18.12 -105.04 -63.10
C ALA A 1039 -18.12 -104.05 -61.88
N THR A 1040 -19.13 -103.86 -61.02
CA THR A 1040 -20.21 -104.74 -60.50
C THR A 1040 -21.56 -104.02 -60.34
N LYS A 1041 -22.58 -104.74 -59.84
CA LYS A 1041 -23.96 -104.26 -59.56
C LYS A 1041 -24.21 -104.27 -58.04
N GLU A 1042 -25.21 -103.51 -57.55
CA GLU A 1042 -26.47 -104.04 -56.94
C GLU A 1042 -27.20 -103.09 -55.94
N LYS A 1043 -28.37 -102.57 -56.37
CA LYS A 1043 -29.62 -102.30 -55.60
C LYS A 1043 -29.52 -101.48 -54.26
N PRO A 1044 -30.45 -101.53 -53.25
CA PRO A 1044 -31.15 -100.29 -52.82
C PRO A 1044 -31.27 -100.04 -51.28
N THR A 1045 -32.08 -99.03 -50.87
CA THR A 1045 -33.07 -98.99 -49.73
C THR A 1045 -33.07 -97.81 -48.71
N PHE A 1046 -34.29 -97.26 -48.49
CA PHE A 1046 -34.94 -96.87 -47.21
C PHE A 1046 -34.56 -95.65 -46.30
N VAL A 1047 -35.54 -95.30 -45.43
CA VAL A 1047 -35.49 -94.44 -44.21
C VAL A 1047 -35.49 -92.90 -44.45
N LYS A 1048 -36.24 -91.99 -43.78
CA LYS A 1048 -37.21 -92.00 -42.65
C LYS A 1048 -38.34 -90.96 -42.85
N ARG A 1049 -39.55 -91.18 -42.30
CA ARG A 1049 -40.58 -90.13 -42.05
C ARG A 1049 -41.46 -90.49 -40.83
N ALA A 1050 -41.56 -89.60 -39.85
CA ALA A 1050 -42.43 -89.64 -38.67
C ALA A 1050 -42.58 -88.19 -38.12
N ALA A 1051 -43.56 -87.80 -37.29
CA ALA A 1051 -44.63 -88.54 -36.59
C ALA A 1051 -45.99 -87.76 -36.71
N LYS A 1052 -47.19 -88.38 -36.61
CA LYS A 1052 -48.08 -88.53 -35.42
C LYS A 1052 -48.31 -87.25 -34.58
N ALA A 1053 -49.48 -86.93 -33.99
CA ALA A 1053 -50.89 -87.43 -33.97
C ALA A 1053 -51.71 -86.50 -32.99
N LEU A 1054 -53.06 -86.45 -32.80
CA LEU A 1054 -54.29 -87.03 -33.38
C LEU A 1054 -55.56 -86.28 -32.84
N ILE A 1055 -56.78 -86.74 -33.20
CA ILE A 1055 -58.08 -86.62 -32.46
C ILE A 1055 -58.89 -85.27 -32.56
N PRO A 1056 -60.26 -85.29 -32.50
CA PRO A 1056 -61.11 -84.28 -33.18
C PRO A 1056 -62.26 -83.64 -32.33
N LYS A 1057 -63.25 -83.04 -33.03
CA LYS A 1057 -64.41 -82.25 -32.53
C LYS A 1057 -65.46 -83.04 -31.71
N ASN A 1058 -66.13 -82.40 -30.72
CA ASN A 1058 -67.60 -82.13 -30.74
C ASN A 1058 -68.21 -81.39 -29.51
N SER A 1059 -69.13 -80.44 -29.80
CA SER A 1059 -70.37 -79.99 -29.10
C SER A 1059 -70.51 -79.79 -27.56
N GLY A 1060 -70.54 -78.52 -27.12
CA GLY A 1060 -71.53 -77.90 -26.18
C GLY A 1060 -71.55 -78.26 -24.67
N PRO A 1061 -72.41 -77.64 -23.82
CA PRO A 1061 -73.39 -76.55 -24.07
C PRO A 1061 -73.34 -75.34 -23.07
N HIS A 1062 -74.37 -74.47 -23.11
CA HIS A 1062 -74.56 -73.17 -22.41
C HIS A 1062 -74.32 -73.10 -20.88
N LYS A 1063 -73.78 -71.95 -20.38
CA LYS A 1063 -74.56 -70.88 -19.67
C LYS A 1063 -73.76 -69.66 -19.14
N SER A 1064 -74.43 -68.50 -19.15
CA SER A 1064 -74.37 -67.33 -18.23
C SER A 1064 -73.08 -66.53 -17.92
N CYS A 1065 -73.26 -65.20 -17.97
CA CYS A 1065 -72.58 -64.13 -17.21
C CYS A 1065 -71.16 -63.69 -17.64
N MET A 1066 -71.07 -62.48 -18.21
CA MET A 1066 -70.29 -61.35 -17.66
C MET A 1066 -70.72 -60.04 -18.35
N ASN A 1067 -70.87 -58.95 -17.59
CA ASN A 1067 -70.99 -57.58 -18.12
C ASN A 1067 -69.61 -56.91 -18.08
N GLY A 1068 -69.31 -56.05 -19.05
CA GLY A 1068 -68.10 -55.23 -19.06
C GLY A 1068 -68.42 -53.73 -19.09
N CYS A 1069 -67.53 -52.91 -18.53
CA CYS A 1069 -67.42 -51.48 -18.84
C CYS A 1069 -66.00 -50.97 -18.51
N GLY A 1070 -65.58 -49.91 -19.20
CA GLY A 1070 -64.23 -49.33 -19.19
C GLY A 1070 -63.80 -48.99 -20.62
N SER A 1071 -63.84 -47.73 -21.03
CA SER A 1071 -62.80 -46.69 -20.81
C SER A 1071 -61.59 -46.88 -21.75
N ILE A 1072 -61.14 -45.89 -22.54
CA ILE A 1072 -61.38 -44.43 -22.55
C ILE A 1072 -61.27 -43.86 -23.99
N LEU A 1073 -61.89 -42.69 -24.24
CA LEU A 1073 -61.69 -41.83 -25.43
C LEU A 1073 -60.98 -40.54 -24.97
N SER A 1074 -60.24 -39.77 -25.78
CA SER A 1074 -60.66 -39.16 -27.05
C SER A 1074 -59.50 -38.34 -27.67
N SER A 1075 -59.75 -37.71 -28.82
CA SER A 1075 -58.89 -36.67 -29.43
C SER A 1075 -59.74 -35.67 -30.23
N THR A 1076 -59.09 -34.59 -30.70
CA THR A 1076 -59.50 -33.71 -31.82
C THR A 1076 -60.29 -32.42 -31.49
N GLU A 1077 -59.62 -31.28 -31.77
CA GLU A 1077 -60.07 -29.94 -32.26
C GLU A 1077 -61.55 -29.46 -32.11
N ARG A 1078 -61.74 -28.18 -31.69
CA ARG A 1078 -61.90 -27.01 -32.60
C ARG A 1078 -62.27 -25.67 -31.91
N SER A 1079 -61.46 -24.64 -32.17
CA SER A 1079 -61.78 -23.32 -32.80
C SER A 1079 -62.97 -22.41 -32.37
N ILE A 1080 -62.75 -21.08 -32.54
CA ILE A 1080 -63.68 -19.96 -32.86
C ILE A 1080 -64.20 -18.99 -31.75
N ASN A 1081 -63.77 -17.72 -31.89
CA ASN A 1081 -64.37 -16.40 -31.60
C ASN A 1081 -64.84 -15.91 -30.21
N GLY A 1082 -64.52 -14.63 -29.95
CA GLY A 1082 -65.19 -13.70 -29.01
C GLY A 1082 -64.24 -13.07 -27.97
N GLY A 1083 -64.07 -11.74 -27.84
CA GLY A 1083 -64.51 -10.59 -28.65
C GLY A 1083 -64.95 -9.38 -27.78
N SER A 1084 -64.59 -8.14 -28.19
CA SER A 1084 -64.95 -6.84 -27.54
C SER A 1084 -64.33 -6.59 -26.14
N ILE A 1085 -64.09 -5.37 -25.61
CA ILE A 1085 -64.18 -3.93 -26.02
C ILE A 1085 -63.14 -3.18 -25.12
N GLY A 1086 -62.55 -2.00 -25.43
CA GLY A 1086 -62.55 -1.15 -26.62
C GLY A 1086 -61.92 0.25 -26.37
N GLU A 1087 -61.35 0.84 -27.43
CA GLU A 1087 -61.18 2.29 -27.77
C GLU A 1087 -60.65 3.34 -26.77
N LYS A 1088 -59.63 4.14 -27.17
CA LYS A 1088 -59.80 5.43 -27.89
C LYS A 1088 -58.48 6.19 -28.21
N SER A 1089 -58.45 6.84 -29.40
CA SER A 1089 -57.82 8.15 -29.74
C SER A 1089 -56.30 8.40 -29.52
N ASP A 1090 -55.60 9.26 -30.28
CA ASP A 1090 -55.94 10.09 -31.46
C ASP A 1090 -54.68 10.62 -32.22
N TYR A 1091 -54.85 11.13 -33.45
CA TYR A 1091 -53.90 11.95 -34.28
C TYR A 1091 -52.54 11.32 -34.69
N SER A 1092 -51.85 11.66 -35.80
CA SER A 1092 -52.13 12.53 -36.98
C SER A 1092 -51.35 12.03 -38.24
N ALA A 1093 -51.70 12.52 -39.42
CA ALA A 1093 -50.95 12.39 -40.69
C ALA A 1093 -49.65 13.26 -40.70
N ALA A 1094 -48.75 13.27 -41.72
CA ALA A 1094 -48.83 12.77 -43.10
C ALA A 1094 -47.43 12.51 -43.74
N GLU A 1095 -47.39 11.81 -44.89
CA GLU A 1095 -46.76 12.16 -46.21
C GLU A 1095 -45.45 13.01 -46.28
N VAL A 1096 -44.52 12.85 -47.25
CA VAL A 1096 -44.64 12.75 -48.73
C VAL A 1096 -43.51 11.89 -49.38
N MET A 1097 -43.72 11.47 -50.65
CA MET A 1097 -42.80 10.80 -51.59
C MET A 1097 -41.52 11.63 -51.94
N THR A 1098 -40.53 11.19 -52.75
CA THR A 1098 -40.58 11.03 -54.24
C THR A 1098 -39.24 10.45 -54.77
N THR A 1099 -39.12 9.13 -55.04
CA THR A 1099 -39.19 8.40 -56.35
C THR A 1099 -38.09 8.63 -57.42
N VAL A 1100 -37.84 7.57 -58.23
CA VAL A 1100 -37.26 7.55 -59.61
C VAL A 1100 -35.72 7.70 -59.76
N ALA A 1101 -35.01 7.00 -60.67
CA ALA A 1101 -35.18 5.67 -61.30
C ALA A 1101 -33.93 5.24 -62.12
N VAL A 1102 -33.84 3.93 -62.46
CA VAL A 1102 -33.49 3.37 -63.80
C VAL A 1102 -32.02 3.29 -64.32
N GLU A 1103 -31.65 2.03 -64.65
CA GLU A 1103 -30.77 1.51 -65.73
C GLU A 1103 -29.23 1.29 -65.63
N HIS A 1104 -28.86 -0.01 -65.79
CA HIS A 1104 -27.81 -0.61 -66.67
C HIS A 1104 -26.30 -0.25 -66.53
N ASN A 1105 -25.34 -1.18 -66.69
CA ASN A 1105 -25.36 -2.66 -66.77
C ASN A 1105 -23.93 -3.27 -66.57
N SER A 1106 -23.83 -4.60 -66.45
CA SER A 1106 -22.59 -5.43 -66.55
C SER A 1106 -21.58 -5.35 -65.38
N SER A 1107 -20.76 -6.38 -65.03
CA SER A 1107 -20.82 -7.84 -65.31
C SER A 1107 -19.78 -8.67 -64.51
N HIS A 1108 -20.07 -9.98 -64.33
CA HIS A 1108 -19.13 -11.13 -64.17
C HIS A 1108 -18.55 -11.57 -62.79
N THR A 1109 -18.70 -12.89 -62.56
CA THR A 1109 -17.82 -13.90 -61.89
C THR A 1109 -17.47 -13.88 -60.39
N ASN A 1110 -17.74 -15.05 -59.76
CA ASN A 1110 -16.99 -15.79 -58.73
C ASN A 1110 -16.71 -15.11 -57.37
N ASP A 1111 -16.80 -15.78 -56.22
CA ASP A 1111 -16.20 -17.11 -55.93
C ASP A 1111 -17.01 -17.98 -54.93
N LYS A 1112 -16.65 -19.26 -54.76
CA LYS A 1112 -17.29 -20.20 -53.82
C LYS A 1112 -16.33 -21.27 -53.26
N VAL A 1113 -16.09 -21.21 -51.95
CA VAL A 1113 -15.36 -22.25 -51.20
C VAL A 1113 -16.29 -23.40 -50.79
N GLN A 1114 -15.84 -24.65 -50.93
CA GLN A 1114 -16.52 -25.82 -50.37
C GLN A 1114 -15.50 -26.87 -49.87
N ARG A 1115 -15.78 -27.51 -48.71
CA ARG A 1115 -14.89 -28.47 -48.02
C ARG A 1115 -15.71 -29.70 -47.59
N VAL A 1116 -15.30 -30.93 -47.96
CA VAL A 1116 -15.84 -32.23 -47.48
C VAL A 1116 -15.05 -33.41 -48.14
N ILE A 1117 -14.80 -34.62 -47.58
CA ILE A 1117 -14.73 -35.14 -46.17
C ILE A 1117 -14.18 -36.61 -46.12
N ILE A 1118 -13.57 -37.05 -45.00
CA ILE A 1118 -13.14 -38.44 -44.55
C ILE A 1118 -12.13 -39.25 -45.42
N PRO A 1119 -11.36 -40.25 -44.90
CA PRO A 1119 -11.67 -41.39 -43.98
C PRO A 1119 -10.82 -41.44 -42.65
N LYS A 1120 -10.70 -42.55 -41.88
CA LYS A 1120 -11.68 -43.34 -41.07
C LYS A 1120 -10.98 -44.47 -40.24
N HIS A 1121 -11.49 -44.76 -39.02
CA HIS A 1121 -11.24 -45.95 -38.15
C HIS A 1121 -9.82 -46.10 -37.53
N SER A 1122 -9.57 -46.76 -36.38
CA SER A 1122 -10.33 -47.78 -35.61
C SER A 1122 -10.29 -47.60 -34.07
N THR A 1123 -10.95 -48.49 -33.30
CA THR A 1123 -11.28 -48.37 -31.86
C THR A 1123 -10.54 -49.33 -30.90
N SER A 1124 -10.35 -48.95 -29.62
CA SER A 1124 -10.23 -49.88 -28.47
C SER A 1124 -10.65 -49.25 -27.12
N PHE A 1125 -10.77 -50.08 -26.07
CA PHE A 1125 -11.57 -49.88 -24.83
C PHE A 1125 -10.84 -49.26 -23.62
N ALA A 1126 -11.63 -48.57 -22.76
CA ALA A 1126 -11.56 -48.47 -21.28
C ALA A 1126 -10.27 -47.85 -20.62
N SER A 1127 -10.23 -47.44 -19.34
CA SER A 1127 -11.19 -47.58 -18.21
C SER A 1127 -11.17 -46.38 -17.24
N ASP A 1128 -12.26 -46.24 -16.48
CA ASP A 1128 -12.41 -45.79 -15.08
C ASP A 1128 -11.99 -44.38 -14.59
N GLU A 1129 -12.68 -43.99 -13.52
CA GLU A 1129 -12.65 -42.70 -12.82
C GLU A 1129 -11.47 -42.59 -11.82
N ARG A 1130 -11.14 -41.36 -11.41
CA ARG A 1130 -11.06 -41.04 -9.96
C ARG A 1130 -11.08 -39.55 -9.64
N SER A 1131 -11.54 -39.27 -8.43
CA SER A 1131 -11.68 -37.94 -7.84
C SER A 1131 -10.83 -37.79 -6.57
N SER A 1132 -10.83 -36.56 -6.02
CA SER A 1132 -10.60 -36.24 -4.60
C SER A 1132 -9.16 -36.14 -4.05
N VAL A 1133 -8.77 -34.88 -3.80
CA VAL A 1133 -8.27 -34.34 -2.51
C VAL A 1133 -7.38 -35.24 -1.62
N LYS A 1134 -6.13 -34.78 -1.36
CA LYS A 1134 -5.63 -34.60 0.02
C LYS A 1134 -4.38 -33.74 0.15
N SER A 1135 -4.33 -32.97 1.24
CA SER A 1135 -3.20 -32.14 1.67
C SER A 1135 -2.02 -33.01 2.14
N ARG A 1136 -0.80 -32.44 2.13
CA ARG A 1136 0.31 -33.00 2.92
C ARG A 1136 1.30 -31.94 3.39
N THR A 1137 1.45 -31.83 4.70
CA THR A 1137 2.47 -31.00 5.36
C THR A 1137 3.80 -31.74 5.41
N VAL A 1138 4.90 -31.08 5.04
CA VAL A 1138 6.27 -31.45 5.43
C VAL A 1138 7.04 -30.15 5.67
N ALA A 1139 7.89 -30.12 6.69
CA ALA A 1139 8.79 -29.02 6.97
C ALA A 1139 10.24 -29.52 7.01
N PHE A 1140 11.22 -28.68 6.66
CA PHE A 1140 12.43 -28.41 7.47
C PHE A 1140 13.35 -27.32 6.89
N ARG A 1141 13.80 -26.42 7.79
CA ARG A 1141 15.13 -25.78 7.89
C ARG A 1141 15.91 -25.28 6.64
N SER A 1142 15.98 -23.95 6.54
CA SER A 1142 17.20 -23.11 6.51
C SER A 1142 18.36 -23.39 5.51
N ARG A 1143 18.63 -22.41 4.62
CA ARG A 1143 19.87 -21.59 4.56
C ARG A 1143 20.00 -20.82 3.23
N SER A 1144 20.20 -19.50 3.34
CA SER A 1144 20.77 -18.61 2.32
C SER A 1144 21.16 -17.33 3.08
N SER A 1145 22.43 -17.03 3.38
CA SER A 1145 23.55 -16.73 2.46
C SER A 1145 23.16 -15.72 1.39
N THR A 1146 23.59 -14.48 1.60
CA THR A 1146 23.73 -13.44 0.58
C THR A 1146 24.80 -13.85 -0.46
N PRO A 1147 24.91 -13.10 -1.56
CA PRO A 1147 25.96 -12.08 -1.56
C PRO A 1147 25.48 -10.71 -2.06
N GLU A 1148 26.27 -9.68 -1.77
CA GLU A 1148 26.10 -8.33 -2.30
C GLU A 1148 26.33 -8.30 -3.83
N ILE A 1149 25.49 -7.58 -4.56
CA ILE A 1149 25.89 -6.93 -5.81
C ILE A 1149 25.46 -5.46 -5.73
N VAL A 1150 26.44 -4.57 -5.63
CA VAL A 1150 26.24 -3.13 -5.70
C VAL A 1150 25.93 -2.73 -7.14
N LEU A 1151 24.78 -2.07 -7.36
CA LEU A 1151 24.56 -1.23 -8.54
C LEU A 1151 23.89 0.08 -8.13
N SER A 1152 24.57 1.18 -8.41
CA SER A 1152 24.17 2.54 -8.05
C SER A 1152 23.37 3.23 -9.16
N PHE A 1153 22.07 3.39 -8.96
CA PHE A 1153 21.26 4.48 -9.53
C PHE A 1153 20.14 4.79 -8.52
N GLY A 1154 19.83 6.03 -8.12
CA GLY A 1154 20.37 7.30 -8.57
C GLY A 1154 19.35 8.13 -9.37
N SER A 1155 18.18 8.43 -8.79
CA SER A 1155 17.30 9.53 -9.23
C SER A 1155 16.20 9.87 -8.21
N SER A 1156 16.19 11.13 -7.79
CA SER A 1156 15.02 12.00 -7.58
C SER A 1156 13.68 11.39 -7.15
N LEU A 1157 13.33 11.60 -5.88
CA LEU A 1157 12.07 12.26 -5.48
C LEU A 1157 12.24 12.82 -4.06
N ARG A 1158 11.97 14.13 -3.88
CA ARG A 1158 11.83 14.77 -2.57
C ARG A 1158 10.62 15.68 -2.60
N ASP A 1159 9.67 15.44 -1.72
CA ASP A 1159 8.47 16.24 -1.59
C ASP A 1159 8.74 17.63 -1.00
N HIS A 1160 7.80 18.55 -1.24
CA HIS A 1160 7.65 19.72 -0.38
C HIS A 1160 7.26 19.27 1.04
N ILE A 1161 7.81 19.93 2.07
CA ILE A 1161 7.02 20.39 3.22
C ILE A 1161 7.79 21.49 3.95
N SER A 1162 7.11 22.60 4.20
CA SER A 1162 7.66 23.74 4.96
C SER A 1162 7.40 23.55 6.45
N ARG A 1163 8.37 23.87 7.32
CA ARG A 1163 8.12 24.13 8.75
C ARG A 1163 9.22 24.99 9.39
N SER A 1164 8.90 26.25 9.63
CA SER A 1164 9.65 27.18 10.47
C SER A 1164 9.21 27.09 11.94
N GLY A 1165 9.95 27.73 12.85
CA GLY A 1165 9.45 28.06 14.20
C GLY A 1165 10.22 27.51 15.40
N ARG A 1166 11.35 28.15 15.74
CA ARG A 1166 11.79 28.37 17.14
C ARG A 1166 12.46 29.74 17.26
N PRO A 1167 12.14 30.56 18.28
CA PRO A 1167 12.83 31.82 18.53
C PRO A 1167 14.10 31.61 19.37
N ASN A 1168 15.12 32.44 19.14
CA ASN A 1168 16.23 32.64 20.07
C ASN A 1168 15.97 33.90 20.92
N SER A 1169 16.47 33.89 22.16
CA SER A 1169 16.54 35.04 23.05
C SER A 1169 18.00 35.30 23.46
N PHE A 1170 18.25 36.38 24.21
CA PHE A 1170 19.54 37.05 24.48
C PHE A 1170 19.98 38.04 23.38
N TYR A 1171 20.51 39.23 23.72
CA TYR A 1171 20.69 39.90 25.02
C TYR A 1171 20.77 41.42 24.75
N ASP A 1172 20.39 42.28 25.71
CA ASP A 1172 21.23 43.46 26.00
C ASP A 1172 20.95 44.09 27.39
N ASN A 1173 21.85 44.99 27.80
CA ASN A 1173 22.13 45.48 29.15
C ASN A 1173 21.16 46.56 29.71
N VAL A 1174 21.08 46.66 31.05
CA VAL A 1174 21.63 47.77 31.87
C VAL A 1174 21.25 47.62 33.36
N CYS A 1175 22.22 47.89 34.25
CA CYS A 1175 22.17 47.84 35.74
C CYS A 1175 22.05 46.44 36.37
#